data_AF-A0A534YR93-F1
#
_entry.id   AF-A0A534YR93-F1
#
_cell.length_a   1.000
_cell.length_b   1.000
_cell.length_c   1.000
_cell.angle_alpha   90.00
_cell.angle_beta   90.00
_cell.angle_gamma   90.00
#
_symmetry.space_group_name_H-M   'P 1'
#
loop_
_entity.id
_entity.type
_entity.pdbx_description
1 polymer ?
#
loop_
_entity_poly.entity_id
_entity_poly.type
_entity_poly.pdbx_seq_one_letter_code
_entity_poly.pdbx_strand_id
1 'polypeptide(L)'
;MLDSLTHRVALGLAVAACLALTAGTAVADKCTAAKLKAIGKKESGLLACQAKVATKGDPSLQAACDAKVLGKFATAFAKAGTCPGMQSDCEAIADDCRDQIRAALPDGTTAATASKCESARLKAAGKKASSKLGCYAKAATKEAAVDSAPGGCLDKANGRFVKAFDKVTGCTGDGQDGAVETRIDDECVGQQVVVDGGGHVIGICPTTTTTTTTTTSTSTTTTTILCGNNSVDPGEQCDPPGSSCGGSAVCQFDCTCPCDPSGCPCDFLDPSVCLYPFPSDFFTVPDASTDTGKRVNFTTVAMPKNTSGQSMNASDYNLNDGFSPGVTILTRVPGVDLAMTGAAPITDIARSLDSTAPVVLVNASTLAHHLMFVELDANATTAANRSLIIHPSVNLDEATRYIVALRNMKDSSGTVLTPNADFLAYRDNIPTGDPVKEGRRAHMEDIFTTLASAGVARSDLYLAWDFTVASRRSLTERMLFVRDDGFARLGTSAPPFTVTNVFEHACSTGTNPYGACSTDADCTVTGGGMGTCNTASDGVDTRIFRRVVGTYDVERYVDSTTPPAKFVLDANGLPTHQATPQPASFVCNIPRMALPSAAGPAVPARASIYGHGLLGSNTEVSSGNVEDMANEHNFVFCATKWIGMSNEDVGNAVAILQNLAKFPSLTDRLQQAMLDQLFLARLMIHPAGFVANPAFQDSGANPVIDTSDVFFDGNSQGGIFGGTIMAIAQDITRGVLGVPGMNYSLLLTRSSDFALYSMFLYPAYPQQLQRPLLLALIQMLWDRSDPNGYAHHITSDPLPSTPAHKVLLHEAFGDHQVANVATEIEARTLGLSIHQPAIASGRSYEVTPYYGIPAIPTDPFDGSALIVWDSGANTPPTTNTAPSTGPDPHSDPRNSPNARTQKSDFLQTGGAVVDVCSGAPCVAP
;
A
#
# COMPACT_ATOMS: atom_id res chain seq x y z
N MET A 1 79.37 -12.84 -32.95
CA MET A 1 79.86 -13.81 -31.95
C MET A 1 78.65 -14.10 -31.06
N LEU A 2 77.84 -15.08 -31.49
CA LEU A 2 77.81 -16.47 -30.99
C LEU A 2 77.08 -16.51 -29.62
N ASP A 3 75.80 -16.90 -29.58
CA ASP A 3 75.25 -18.29 -29.58
C ASP A 3 75.14 -18.85 -28.15
N SER A 4 74.15 -19.63 -27.70
CA SER A 4 72.82 -20.08 -28.21
C SER A 4 72.02 -20.64 -26.99
N LEU A 5 70.80 -21.22 -26.99
CA LEU A 5 69.80 -21.64 -27.99
C LEU A 5 68.42 -21.77 -27.27
N THR A 6 67.28 -21.70 -27.99
CA THR A 6 65.88 -22.02 -27.54
C THR A 6 65.27 -21.19 -26.39
N HIS A 7 63.97 -20.83 -26.36
CA HIS A 7 62.80 -21.24 -27.15
C HIS A 7 61.74 -20.11 -27.20
N ARG A 8 61.23 -19.73 -28.38
CA ARG A 8 60.00 -18.93 -28.59
C ARG A 8 59.46 -19.13 -30.02
N VAL A 9 58.17 -18.78 -30.19
CA VAL A 9 57.38 -18.52 -31.42
C VAL A 9 56.32 -19.56 -31.79
N ALA A 10 55.05 -19.13 -31.70
CA ALA A 10 54.03 -19.33 -32.74
C ALA A 10 52.97 -18.21 -32.62
N LEU A 11 52.59 -17.58 -33.73
CA LEU A 11 51.65 -16.46 -33.80
C LEU A 11 50.93 -16.49 -35.16
N GLY A 12 49.60 -16.28 -35.18
CA GLY A 12 48.90 -15.64 -36.31
C GLY A 12 48.31 -16.48 -37.46
N LEU A 13 46.97 -16.63 -37.41
CA LEU A 13 45.99 -16.38 -38.51
C LEU A 13 46.00 -17.19 -39.84
N ALA A 14 44.92 -17.95 -40.08
CA ALA A 14 44.22 -18.02 -41.39
C ALA A 14 42.76 -18.54 -41.25
N VAL A 15 41.89 -18.04 -42.13
CA VAL A 15 40.41 -17.99 -42.10
C VAL A 15 39.66 -19.24 -42.63
N ALA A 16 38.40 -19.39 -42.18
CA ALA A 16 37.25 -20.12 -42.76
C ALA A 16 37.10 -21.66 -42.62
N ALA A 17 36.14 -22.06 -41.78
CA ALA A 17 35.08 -23.03 -42.10
C ALA A 17 33.91 -22.93 -41.10
N CYS A 18 32.74 -22.49 -41.54
CA CYS A 18 31.49 -22.60 -40.77
C CYS A 18 30.79 -23.95 -41.04
N LEU A 19 30.00 -24.40 -40.06
CA LEU A 19 28.93 -25.43 -40.06
C LEU A 19 29.18 -26.68 -39.20
N ALA A 20 28.07 -27.16 -38.62
CA ALA A 20 27.88 -28.43 -37.91
C ALA A 20 28.53 -28.59 -36.52
N LEU A 21 28.08 -27.78 -35.55
CA LEU A 21 27.74 -28.36 -34.25
C LEU A 21 26.42 -29.11 -34.41
N THR A 22 26.49 -30.44 -34.35
CA THR A 22 25.35 -31.34 -34.52
C THR A 22 24.33 -31.16 -33.40
N ALA A 23 23.05 -31.06 -33.77
CA ALA A 23 21.95 -30.91 -32.84
C ALA A 23 21.95 -32.00 -31.76
N GLY A 24 21.93 -31.57 -30.49
CA GLY A 24 21.49 -32.44 -29.40
C GLY A 24 20.03 -32.84 -29.63
N THR A 25 19.71 -34.11 -29.44
CA THR A 25 18.39 -34.66 -29.76
C THR A 25 17.30 -34.11 -28.84
N ALA A 26 16.31 -33.46 -29.45
CA ALA A 26 15.00 -33.08 -28.92
C ALA A 26 14.40 -34.07 -27.89
N VAL A 27 13.83 -33.53 -26.80
CA VAL A 27 13.14 -34.31 -25.75
C VAL A 27 11.76 -33.68 -25.48
N ALA A 28 10.74 -34.24 -26.13
CA ALA A 28 9.39 -33.68 -26.16
C ALA A 28 8.84 -33.33 -24.76
N ASP A 29 8.42 -32.08 -24.58
CA ASP A 29 7.98 -31.55 -23.29
C ASP A 29 6.56 -32.02 -22.92
N LYS A 30 6.52 -33.26 -22.42
CA LYS A 30 5.32 -33.90 -21.88
C LYS A 30 4.85 -33.26 -20.57
N CYS A 31 5.71 -32.55 -19.84
CA CYS A 31 5.39 -31.96 -18.54
C CYS A 31 4.63 -30.64 -18.72
N THR A 32 5.16 -29.71 -19.51
CA THR A 32 4.48 -28.46 -19.90
C THR A 32 3.18 -28.78 -20.64
N ALA A 33 3.19 -29.81 -21.50
CA ALA A 33 1.97 -30.31 -22.13
C ALA A 33 0.96 -30.98 -21.17
N ALA A 34 1.36 -31.39 -19.97
CA ALA A 34 0.46 -31.89 -18.93
C ALA A 34 -0.07 -30.73 -18.06
N LYS A 35 0.79 -29.76 -17.72
CA LYS A 35 0.40 -28.52 -17.03
C LYS A 35 -0.59 -27.68 -17.85
N LEU A 36 -0.35 -27.44 -19.14
CA LEU A 36 -1.32 -26.77 -20.04
C LEU A 36 -2.70 -27.47 -20.07
N LYS A 37 -2.71 -28.80 -19.99
CA LYS A 37 -3.97 -29.59 -19.88
C LYS A 37 -4.60 -29.54 -18.49
N ALA A 38 -3.85 -29.18 -17.44
CA ALA A 38 -4.39 -28.90 -16.12
C ALA A 38 -4.98 -27.48 -16.09
N ILE A 39 -4.26 -26.48 -16.61
CA ILE A 39 -4.70 -25.08 -16.72
C ILE A 39 -6.00 -25.01 -17.53
N GLY A 40 -6.03 -25.57 -18.74
CA GLY A 40 -7.25 -25.62 -19.55
C GLY A 40 -8.43 -26.38 -18.91
N LYS A 41 -8.21 -27.19 -17.86
CA LYS A 41 -9.29 -27.77 -17.05
C LYS A 41 -9.68 -26.88 -15.87
N LYS A 42 -8.78 -26.06 -15.33
CA LYS A 42 -9.10 -24.99 -14.36
C LYS A 42 -9.99 -23.95 -15.04
N GLU A 43 -9.57 -23.39 -16.19
CA GLU A 43 -10.35 -22.39 -16.94
C GLU A 43 -11.78 -22.86 -17.23
N SER A 44 -11.92 -24.05 -17.83
CA SER A 44 -13.22 -24.65 -18.10
C SER A 44 -14.01 -25.03 -16.84
N GLY A 45 -13.33 -25.18 -15.69
CA GLY A 45 -13.94 -25.49 -14.40
C GLY A 45 -14.52 -24.23 -13.74
N LEU A 46 -13.72 -23.17 -13.63
CA LEU A 46 -14.11 -21.88 -13.06
C LEU A 46 -15.25 -21.24 -13.85
N LEU A 47 -15.15 -21.21 -15.18
CA LEU A 47 -16.22 -20.68 -16.03
C LEU A 47 -17.47 -21.59 -16.03
N ALA A 48 -17.34 -22.88 -15.68
CA ALA A 48 -18.50 -23.73 -15.39
C ALA A 48 -19.12 -23.47 -14.00
N CYS A 49 -18.34 -22.98 -13.03
CA CYS A 49 -18.82 -22.49 -11.74
C CYS A 49 -19.57 -21.16 -11.89
N GLN A 50 -18.99 -20.18 -12.60
CA GLN A 50 -19.69 -18.94 -12.98
C GLN A 50 -20.97 -19.25 -13.79
N ALA A 51 -20.93 -20.21 -14.71
CA ALA A 51 -22.13 -20.65 -15.43
C ALA A 51 -23.20 -21.27 -14.50
N LYS A 52 -22.82 -21.89 -13.38
CA LYS A 52 -23.74 -22.42 -12.37
C LYS A 52 -24.38 -21.28 -11.57
N VAL A 53 -23.60 -20.27 -11.17
CA VAL A 53 -24.09 -19.01 -10.59
C VAL A 53 -25.11 -18.37 -11.55
N ALA A 54 -24.72 -18.13 -12.80
CA ALA A 54 -25.58 -17.53 -13.83
C ALA A 54 -26.91 -18.29 -14.02
N THR A 55 -26.91 -19.64 -13.96
CA THR A 55 -28.14 -20.45 -14.08
C THR A 55 -29.09 -20.28 -12.88
N LYS A 56 -28.55 -19.91 -11.72
CA LYS A 56 -29.26 -19.91 -10.43
C LYS A 56 -29.54 -18.52 -9.89
N GLY A 57 -28.81 -17.51 -10.34
CA GLY A 57 -28.87 -16.16 -9.76
C GLY A 57 -28.34 -16.12 -8.32
N ASP A 58 -27.39 -17.00 -7.99
CA ASP A 58 -26.96 -17.24 -6.62
C ASP A 58 -25.42 -17.27 -6.54
N PRO A 59 -24.78 -16.16 -6.13
CA PRO A 59 -23.33 -16.03 -6.06
C PRO A 59 -22.72 -16.84 -4.91
N SER A 60 -23.51 -17.24 -3.90
CA SER A 60 -23.02 -18.09 -2.80
C SER A 60 -22.51 -19.46 -3.28
N LEU A 61 -22.97 -19.88 -4.47
CA LEU A 61 -22.54 -21.13 -5.11
C LEU A 61 -21.12 -21.08 -5.67
N GLN A 62 -20.50 -19.89 -5.78
CA GLN A 62 -19.20 -19.69 -6.44
C GLN A 62 -18.06 -20.27 -5.61
N ALA A 63 -17.85 -19.79 -4.38
CA ALA A 63 -16.69 -20.15 -3.55
C ALA A 63 -16.53 -21.66 -3.34
N ALA A 64 -17.62 -22.37 -3.00
CA ALA A 64 -17.60 -23.82 -2.83
C ALA A 64 -17.40 -24.61 -4.15
N CYS A 65 -17.71 -24.00 -5.30
CA CYS A 65 -17.46 -24.59 -6.61
C CYS A 65 -15.99 -24.39 -7.02
N ASP A 66 -15.46 -23.18 -6.86
CA ASP A 66 -14.08 -22.83 -7.20
C ASP A 66 -13.08 -23.57 -6.32
N ALA A 67 -13.31 -23.70 -5.02
CA ALA A 67 -12.49 -24.55 -4.13
C ALA A 67 -12.36 -26.00 -4.65
N LYS A 68 -13.42 -26.55 -5.26
CA LYS A 68 -13.42 -27.90 -5.86
C LYS A 68 -12.71 -27.94 -7.23
N VAL A 69 -12.63 -26.82 -7.95
CA VAL A 69 -11.83 -26.69 -9.17
C VAL A 69 -10.35 -26.55 -8.82
N LEU A 70 -10.01 -25.68 -7.86
CA LEU A 70 -8.66 -25.45 -7.32
C LEU A 70 -8.03 -26.76 -6.81
N GLY A 71 -8.71 -27.50 -5.92
CA GLY A 71 -8.17 -28.77 -5.40
C GLY A 71 -7.91 -29.83 -6.50
N LYS A 72 -8.73 -29.84 -7.57
CA LYS A 72 -8.49 -30.70 -8.74
C LYS A 72 -7.34 -30.20 -9.61
N PHE A 73 -7.19 -28.88 -9.76
CA PHE A 73 -6.10 -28.27 -10.49
C PHE A 73 -4.77 -28.56 -9.79
N ALA A 74 -4.63 -28.26 -8.50
CA ALA A 74 -3.44 -28.58 -7.70
C ALA A 74 -3.03 -30.06 -7.83
N THR A 75 -3.99 -30.98 -7.70
CA THR A 75 -3.75 -32.42 -7.90
C THR A 75 -3.25 -32.75 -9.31
N ALA A 76 -3.81 -32.12 -10.35
CA ALA A 76 -3.43 -32.37 -11.74
C ALA A 76 -2.08 -31.71 -12.12
N PHE A 77 -1.79 -30.56 -11.53
CA PHE A 77 -0.57 -29.78 -11.76
C PHE A 77 0.62 -30.43 -11.05
N ALA A 78 0.49 -30.81 -9.78
CA ALA A 78 1.49 -31.59 -9.06
C ALA A 78 1.80 -32.93 -9.76
N LYS A 79 0.78 -33.59 -10.33
CA LYS A 79 0.96 -34.83 -11.10
C LYS A 79 1.71 -34.65 -12.43
N ALA A 80 1.84 -33.43 -12.96
CA ALA A 80 2.57 -33.18 -14.19
C ALA A 80 4.10 -33.30 -14.03
N GLY A 81 4.61 -33.07 -12.82
CA GLY A 81 6.05 -33.07 -12.50
C GLY A 81 6.69 -31.68 -12.60
N THR A 82 8.03 -31.65 -12.47
CA THR A 82 8.82 -30.42 -12.43
C THR A 82 9.23 -29.97 -13.84
N CYS A 83 8.69 -28.84 -14.27
CA CYS A 83 8.98 -28.11 -15.51
C CYS A 83 8.51 -26.65 -15.31
N PRO A 84 8.71 -25.71 -16.27
CA PRO A 84 8.32 -24.30 -16.12
C PRO A 84 6.85 -24.05 -15.70
N GLY A 85 6.59 -22.82 -15.21
CA GLY A 85 5.33 -22.36 -14.64
C GLY A 85 5.12 -22.79 -13.18
N MET A 86 5.01 -21.83 -12.26
CA MET A 86 4.62 -22.12 -10.87
C MET A 86 3.11 -22.32 -10.77
N GLN A 87 2.67 -23.12 -9.80
CA GLN A 87 1.25 -23.43 -9.63
C GLN A 87 0.44 -22.18 -9.26
N SER A 88 1.00 -21.32 -8.40
CA SER A 88 0.42 -20.04 -7.96
C SER A 88 0.08 -19.11 -9.12
N ASP A 89 0.99 -19.01 -10.09
CA ASP A 89 0.91 -17.98 -11.12
C ASP A 89 -0.11 -18.43 -12.18
N CYS A 90 -0.03 -19.71 -12.57
CA CYS A 90 -1.07 -20.36 -13.36
C CYS A 90 -2.44 -20.32 -12.68
N GLU A 91 -2.48 -20.35 -11.34
CA GLU A 91 -3.71 -20.20 -10.57
C GLU A 91 -4.25 -18.78 -10.69
N ALA A 92 -3.46 -17.76 -10.35
CA ALA A 92 -3.85 -16.35 -10.38
C ALA A 92 -4.36 -15.93 -11.76
N ILE A 93 -3.64 -16.29 -12.84
CA ILE A 93 -4.04 -15.96 -14.22
C ILE A 93 -5.40 -16.60 -14.58
N ALA A 94 -5.66 -17.84 -14.14
CA ALA A 94 -6.95 -18.50 -14.41
C ALA A 94 -8.10 -17.92 -13.57
N ASP A 95 -7.79 -17.42 -12.38
CA ASP A 95 -8.75 -16.73 -11.51
C ASP A 95 -9.10 -15.34 -12.07
N ASP A 96 -8.12 -14.58 -12.59
CA ASP A 96 -8.37 -13.32 -13.30
C ASP A 96 -9.16 -13.54 -14.60
N CYS A 97 -8.75 -14.49 -15.46
CA CYS A 97 -9.53 -14.90 -16.64
C CYS A 97 -11.01 -15.16 -16.32
N ARG A 98 -11.30 -15.91 -15.24
CA ARG A 98 -12.68 -16.18 -14.80
C ARG A 98 -13.44 -14.88 -14.58
N ASP A 99 -12.84 -13.92 -13.90
CA ASP A 99 -13.49 -12.69 -13.48
C ASP A 99 -13.59 -11.67 -14.63
N GLN A 100 -12.57 -11.55 -15.47
CA GLN A 100 -12.60 -10.77 -16.72
C GLN A 100 -13.71 -11.25 -17.67
N ILE A 101 -13.85 -12.57 -17.84
CA ILE A 101 -14.92 -13.17 -18.65
C ILE A 101 -16.28 -13.07 -17.97
N ARG A 102 -16.34 -13.06 -16.63
CA ARG A 102 -17.59 -12.82 -15.89
C ARG A 102 -18.04 -11.36 -15.98
N ALA A 103 -17.12 -10.40 -15.99
CA ALA A 103 -17.42 -8.98 -16.20
C ALA A 103 -17.98 -8.73 -17.61
N ALA A 104 -17.43 -9.39 -18.63
CA ALA A 104 -17.94 -9.33 -20.00
C ALA A 104 -19.28 -10.08 -20.21
N LEU A 105 -19.65 -10.97 -19.29
CA LEU A 105 -20.89 -11.77 -19.33
C LEU A 105 -21.60 -11.70 -17.96
N PRO A 106 -22.18 -10.54 -17.58
CA PRO A 106 -22.63 -10.28 -16.21
C PRO A 106 -23.98 -10.92 -15.83
N ASP A 107 -24.77 -11.46 -16.76
CA ASP A 107 -26.14 -11.89 -16.44
C ASP A 107 -26.18 -13.04 -15.41
N GLY A 108 -27.17 -13.01 -14.51
CA GLY A 108 -27.39 -14.06 -13.50
C GLY A 108 -26.50 -13.98 -12.27
N THR A 109 -26.01 -12.78 -11.91
CA THR A 109 -25.42 -12.52 -10.58
C THR A 109 -26.46 -12.54 -9.46
N THR A 110 -27.75 -12.39 -9.78
CA THR A 110 -28.86 -12.34 -8.80
C THR A 110 -30.05 -13.18 -9.27
N ALA A 111 -30.94 -13.56 -8.36
CA ALA A 111 -32.12 -14.38 -8.66
C ALA A 111 -33.03 -13.76 -9.74
N ALA A 112 -33.08 -12.42 -9.79
CA ALA A 112 -33.83 -11.65 -10.78
C ALA A 112 -33.19 -11.66 -12.19
N THR A 113 -31.88 -11.88 -12.29
CA THR A 113 -31.11 -11.87 -13.55
C THR A 113 -30.74 -13.27 -14.05
N ALA A 114 -31.20 -14.33 -13.38
CA ALA A 114 -30.79 -15.72 -13.64
C ALA A 114 -30.94 -16.14 -15.11
N SER A 115 -29.82 -16.39 -15.79
CA SER A 115 -29.73 -16.54 -17.24
C SER A 115 -29.16 -17.90 -17.67
N LYS A 116 -30.00 -18.69 -18.35
CA LYS A 116 -29.58 -19.92 -19.04
C LYS A 116 -28.77 -19.62 -20.31
N CYS A 117 -29.00 -18.46 -20.92
CA CYS A 117 -28.26 -17.96 -22.07
C CYS A 117 -26.80 -17.67 -21.67
N GLU A 118 -26.60 -16.90 -20.60
CA GLU A 118 -25.26 -16.56 -20.11
C GLU A 118 -24.50 -17.78 -19.60
N SER A 119 -25.22 -18.67 -18.91
CA SER A 119 -24.72 -19.98 -18.51
C SER A 119 -24.22 -20.86 -19.67
N ALA A 120 -24.75 -20.67 -20.89
CA ALA A 120 -24.25 -21.36 -22.08
C ALA A 120 -23.03 -20.64 -22.68
N ARG A 121 -22.99 -19.31 -22.66
CA ARG A 121 -21.84 -18.49 -23.11
C ARG A 121 -20.60 -18.69 -22.25
N LEU A 122 -20.72 -18.64 -20.92
CA LEU A 122 -19.64 -18.94 -19.99
C LEU A 122 -19.07 -20.36 -20.19
N LYS A 123 -19.94 -21.34 -20.49
CA LYS A 123 -19.51 -22.70 -20.86
C LYS A 123 -18.88 -22.80 -22.25
N ALA A 124 -19.21 -21.90 -23.19
CA ALA A 124 -18.54 -21.82 -24.48
C ALA A 124 -17.14 -21.21 -24.32
N ALA A 125 -17.01 -20.13 -23.54
CA ALA A 125 -15.75 -19.47 -23.21
C ALA A 125 -14.75 -20.43 -22.56
N GLY A 126 -15.14 -21.12 -21.48
CA GLY A 126 -14.28 -22.11 -20.82
C GLY A 126 -13.85 -23.27 -21.72
N LYS A 127 -14.70 -23.68 -22.68
CA LYS A 127 -14.34 -24.68 -23.69
C LYS A 127 -13.35 -24.15 -24.73
N LYS A 128 -13.41 -22.85 -25.07
CA LYS A 128 -12.46 -22.22 -26.00
C LYS A 128 -11.07 -22.19 -25.36
N ALA A 129 -10.93 -21.63 -24.16
CA ALA A 129 -9.67 -21.61 -23.41
C ALA A 129 -9.06 -23.01 -23.27
N SER A 130 -9.87 -23.98 -22.82
CA SER A 130 -9.48 -25.40 -22.72
C SER A 130 -9.00 -26.00 -24.04
N SER A 131 -9.66 -25.67 -25.15
CA SER A 131 -9.31 -26.16 -26.49
C SER A 131 -8.01 -25.54 -27.00
N LYS A 132 -7.80 -24.24 -26.80
CA LYS A 132 -6.56 -23.54 -27.20
C LYS A 132 -5.36 -24.00 -26.39
N LEU A 133 -5.46 -24.02 -25.07
CA LEU A 133 -4.40 -24.60 -24.21
C LEU A 133 -4.15 -26.08 -24.55
N GLY A 134 -5.17 -26.81 -25.02
CA GLY A 134 -5.03 -28.14 -25.62
C GLY A 134 -4.24 -28.18 -26.94
N CYS A 135 -4.36 -27.15 -27.80
CA CYS A 135 -3.53 -26.97 -28.99
C CYS A 135 -2.07 -26.69 -28.63
N TYR A 136 -1.80 -25.74 -27.72
CA TYR A 136 -0.45 -25.48 -27.21
C TYR A 136 0.16 -26.71 -26.54
N ALA A 137 -0.61 -27.45 -25.73
CA ALA A 137 -0.15 -28.71 -25.14
C ALA A 137 0.22 -29.77 -26.20
N LYS A 138 -0.52 -29.83 -27.31
CA LYS A 138 -0.22 -30.73 -28.43
C LYS A 138 0.99 -30.29 -29.23
N ALA A 139 1.23 -28.98 -29.33
CA ALA A 139 2.42 -28.36 -29.93
C ALA A 139 3.67 -28.68 -29.09
N ALA A 140 3.63 -28.42 -27.78
CA ALA A 140 4.69 -28.77 -26.82
C ALA A 140 5.02 -30.28 -26.80
N THR A 141 4.00 -31.16 -26.86
CA THR A 141 4.22 -32.63 -26.95
C THR A 141 4.94 -33.05 -28.24
N LYS A 142 5.01 -32.19 -29.25
CA LYS A 142 5.57 -32.46 -30.58
C LYS A 142 6.80 -31.63 -30.94
N GLU A 143 7.20 -30.69 -30.07
CA GLU A 143 8.20 -29.65 -30.39
C GLU A 143 7.93 -28.96 -31.74
N ALA A 144 6.65 -28.65 -32.00
CA ALA A 144 6.22 -27.96 -33.20
C ALA A 144 5.60 -26.61 -32.84
N ALA A 145 5.66 -25.66 -33.76
CA ALA A 145 4.88 -24.44 -33.69
C ALA A 145 3.38 -24.75 -33.49
N VAL A 146 2.69 -23.91 -32.72
CA VAL A 146 1.23 -24.02 -32.58
C VAL A 146 0.56 -23.79 -33.94
N ASP A 147 -0.39 -24.66 -34.29
CA ASP A 147 -1.09 -24.63 -35.57
C ASP A 147 -2.13 -23.49 -35.61
N SER A 148 -1.65 -22.32 -36.03
CA SER A 148 -2.37 -21.04 -36.18
C SER A 148 -2.83 -20.74 -37.61
N ALA A 149 -2.53 -21.61 -38.58
CA ALA A 149 -2.93 -21.43 -39.97
C ALA A 149 -4.47 -21.42 -40.12
N PRO A 150 -5.03 -20.84 -41.20
CA PRO A 150 -6.45 -20.97 -41.53
C PRO A 150 -6.86 -22.45 -41.64
N GLY A 151 -7.92 -22.85 -40.92
CA GLY A 151 -8.30 -24.25 -40.76
C GLY A 151 -7.42 -25.03 -39.77
N GLY A 152 -6.49 -24.41 -39.07
CA GLY A 152 -5.57 -24.99 -38.09
C GLY A 152 -6.21 -25.30 -36.74
N CYS A 153 -5.41 -25.64 -35.73
CA CYS A 153 -5.89 -26.04 -34.41
C CYS A 153 -6.55 -24.87 -33.65
N LEU A 154 -5.91 -23.69 -33.66
CA LEU A 154 -6.44 -22.49 -32.98
C LEU A 154 -7.70 -21.97 -33.69
N ASP A 155 -7.67 -21.88 -35.02
CA ASP A 155 -8.84 -21.49 -35.83
C ASP A 155 -10.03 -22.44 -35.65
N LYS A 156 -9.78 -23.76 -35.58
CA LYS A 156 -10.82 -24.75 -35.23
C LYS A 156 -11.37 -24.59 -33.80
N ALA A 157 -10.63 -23.97 -32.87
CA ALA A 157 -11.15 -23.63 -31.55
C ALA A 157 -12.07 -22.40 -31.63
N ASN A 158 -11.66 -21.35 -32.35
CA ASN A 158 -12.46 -20.14 -32.60
C ASN A 158 -13.78 -20.46 -33.31
N GLY A 159 -13.72 -21.16 -34.45
CA GLY A 159 -14.91 -21.57 -35.21
C GLY A 159 -15.84 -22.57 -34.48
N ARG A 160 -15.41 -23.13 -33.34
CA ARG A 160 -16.27 -23.90 -32.41
C ARG A 160 -16.85 -23.03 -31.29
N PHE A 161 -16.11 -22.01 -30.85
CA PHE A 161 -16.57 -21.02 -29.88
C PHE A 161 -17.73 -20.20 -30.43
N VAL A 162 -17.54 -19.52 -31.58
CA VAL A 162 -18.57 -18.69 -32.24
C VAL A 162 -19.88 -19.48 -32.40
N LYS A 163 -19.81 -20.67 -33.02
CA LYS A 163 -20.97 -21.58 -33.17
C LYS A 163 -21.63 -22.06 -31.88
N ALA A 164 -20.95 -22.01 -30.74
CA ALA A 164 -21.48 -22.37 -29.43
C ALA A 164 -22.02 -21.16 -28.66
N PHE A 165 -21.44 -19.97 -28.90
CA PHE A 165 -21.79 -18.69 -28.31
C PHE A 165 -23.07 -18.12 -28.95
N ASP A 166 -23.15 -18.13 -30.29
CA ASP A 166 -24.29 -17.62 -31.08
C ASP A 166 -25.49 -18.57 -31.07
N LYS A 167 -25.34 -19.77 -30.54
CA LYS A 167 -26.43 -20.75 -30.42
C LYS A 167 -27.50 -20.30 -29.42
N VAL A 168 -27.20 -19.31 -28.59
CA VAL A 168 -28.11 -18.70 -27.62
C VAL A 168 -28.12 -17.19 -27.82
N THR A 169 -29.30 -16.59 -27.66
CA THR A 169 -29.55 -15.15 -27.77
C THR A 169 -30.52 -14.71 -26.67
N GLY A 170 -30.61 -13.40 -26.42
CA GLY A 170 -31.41 -12.82 -25.34
C GLY A 170 -30.67 -12.72 -24.01
N CYS A 171 -29.35 -12.48 -24.02
CA CYS A 171 -28.57 -12.08 -22.84
C CYS A 171 -27.46 -11.08 -23.22
N THR A 172 -26.87 -10.41 -22.23
CA THR A 172 -26.01 -9.22 -22.37
C THR A 172 -24.94 -9.32 -23.47
N GLY A 173 -24.31 -10.49 -23.64
CA GLY A 173 -23.30 -10.72 -24.70
C GLY A 173 -23.81 -10.87 -26.15
N ASP A 174 -25.05 -10.49 -26.48
CA ASP A 174 -25.59 -10.64 -27.84
C ASP A 174 -24.79 -9.78 -28.85
N GLY A 175 -24.20 -10.42 -29.87
CA GLY A 175 -23.32 -9.75 -30.84
C GLY A 175 -21.94 -9.36 -30.29
N GLN A 176 -21.55 -9.87 -29.11
CA GLN A 176 -20.24 -9.64 -28.49
C GLN A 176 -19.30 -10.85 -28.64
N ASP A 177 -19.59 -11.77 -29.57
CA ASP A 177 -18.80 -12.98 -29.80
C ASP A 177 -17.33 -12.62 -30.06
N GLY A 178 -17.05 -11.63 -30.93
CA GLY A 178 -15.69 -11.15 -31.20
C GLY A 178 -14.97 -10.53 -29.99
N ALA A 179 -15.67 -9.77 -29.15
CA ALA A 179 -15.06 -9.12 -27.98
C ALA A 179 -14.74 -10.13 -26.86
N VAL A 180 -15.64 -11.09 -26.63
CA VAL A 180 -15.42 -12.20 -25.70
C VAL A 180 -14.39 -13.19 -26.26
N GLU A 181 -14.37 -13.40 -27.58
CA GLU A 181 -13.35 -14.16 -28.30
C GLU A 181 -11.95 -13.62 -27.99
N THR A 182 -11.70 -12.33 -28.21
CA THR A 182 -10.43 -11.67 -27.89
C THR A 182 -10.08 -11.78 -26.41
N ARG A 183 -11.01 -11.47 -25.50
CA ARG A 183 -10.75 -11.56 -24.04
C ARG A 183 -10.41 -12.97 -23.56
N ILE A 184 -10.95 -14.03 -24.17
CA ILE A 184 -10.53 -15.40 -23.88
C ILE A 184 -9.11 -15.67 -24.40
N ASP A 185 -8.77 -15.09 -25.55
CA ASP A 185 -7.48 -15.34 -26.20
C ASP A 185 -6.33 -14.64 -25.50
N ASP A 186 -6.57 -13.43 -24.99
CA ASP A 186 -5.58 -12.66 -24.25
C ASP A 186 -5.47 -13.19 -22.81
N GLU A 187 -6.55 -13.10 -22.02
CA GLU A 187 -6.48 -13.35 -20.56
C GLU A 187 -6.44 -14.85 -20.19
N CYS A 188 -7.22 -15.69 -20.87
CA CYS A 188 -7.36 -17.11 -20.52
C CYS A 188 -6.38 -18.03 -21.26
N VAL A 189 -5.61 -17.50 -22.22
CA VAL A 189 -4.71 -18.28 -23.07
C VAL A 189 -3.36 -17.59 -23.22
N GLY A 190 -3.34 -16.32 -23.64
CA GLY A 190 -2.12 -15.53 -23.87
C GLY A 190 -1.26 -15.39 -22.61
N GLN A 191 -1.88 -14.99 -21.49
CA GLN A 191 -1.19 -14.92 -20.19
C GLN A 191 -0.66 -16.30 -19.71
N GLN A 192 -1.31 -17.40 -20.10
CA GLN A 192 -0.98 -18.76 -19.63
C GLN A 192 0.15 -19.43 -20.42
N VAL A 193 0.49 -18.98 -21.64
CA VAL A 193 1.48 -19.66 -22.51
C VAL A 193 2.49 -18.70 -23.14
N VAL A 194 3.77 -19.02 -22.98
CA VAL A 194 4.87 -18.29 -23.62
C VAL A 194 5.27 -19.02 -24.90
N VAL A 195 5.29 -18.30 -26.03
CA VAL A 195 5.80 -18.81 -27.30
C VAL A 195 6.96 -18.00 -27.84
N ASP A 196 7.84 -18.64 -28.60
CA ASP A 196 8.86 -17.94 -29.39
C ASP A 196 8.25 -17.26 -30.63
N GLY A 197 9.05 -16.46 -31.34
CA GLY A 197 8.66 -15.81 -32.59
C GLY A 197 8.34 -16.79 -33.75
N GLY A 198 8.56 -18.09 -33.56
CA GLY A 198 8.13 -19.17 -34.46
C GLY A 198 6.85 -19.89 -34.00
N GLY A 199 6.26 -19.53 -32.86
CA GLY A 199 5.06 -20.13 -32.29
C GLY A 199 5.29 -21.42 -31.48
N HIS A 200 6.53 -21.77 -31.12
CA HIS A 200 6.83 -22.92 -30.26
C HIS A 200 6.64 -22.55 -28.79
N VAL A 201 6.05 -23.45 -27.99
CA VAL A 201 5.90 -23.24 -26.53
C VAL A 201 7.27 -23.30 -25.86
N ILE A 202 7.71 -22.19 -25.29
CA ILE A 202 8.98 -22.05 -24.56
C ILE A 202 8.80 -21.89 -23.05
N GLY A 203 7.57 -21.65 -22.60
CA GLY A 203 7.22 -21.51 -21.20
C GLY A 203 5.71 -21.47 -20.99
N ILE A 204 5.28 -21.51 -19.74
CA ILE A 204 3.88 -21.35 -19.33
C ILE A 204 3.85 -20.58 -18.03
N CYS A 205 2.81 -19.77 -17.82
CA CYS A 205 2.64 -18.92 -16.64
C CYS A 205 3.96 -18.16 -16.34
N PRO A 206 4.40 -17.26 -17.25
CA PRO A 206 5.72 -16.65 -17.20
C PRO A 206 5.98 -15.98 -15.85
N THR A 207 7.02 -16.45 -15.18
CA THR A 207 7.49 -15.88 -13.91
C THR A 207 8.36 -14.66 -14.13
N THR A 208 8.01 -13.55 -13.47
CA THR A 208 8.97 -12.51 -13.14
C THR A 208 10.12 -13.17 -12.37
N THR A 209 11.31 -13.21 -12.96
CA THR A 209 12.29 -14.26 -12.67
C THR A 209 12.92 -14.13 -11.28
N THR A 210 12.76 -15.15 -10.44
CA THR A 210 13.52 -15.31 -9.18
C THR A 210 14.29 -16.63 -9.20
N THR A 211 15.60 -16.59 -8.94
CA THR A 211 16.47 -17.77 -8.95
C THR A 211 16.43 -18.48 -7.59
N THR A 212 15.85 -19.69 -7.55
CA THR A 212 15.79 -20.49 -6.31
C THR A 212 16.93 -21.52 -6.26
N THR A 213 17.75 -21.46 -5.20
CA THR A 213 18.75 -22.51 -4.91
C THR A 213 18.04 -23.72 -4.28
N THR A 214 18.29 -24.91 -4.80
CA THR A 214 17.61 -26.15 -4.34
C THR A 214 18.27 -26.71 -3.07
N THR A 215 17.52 -26.82 -1.98
CA THR A 215 17.93 -27.58 -0.78
C THR A 215 17.15 -28.88 -0.69
N THR A 216 17.85 -30.01 -0.66
CA THR A 216 17.24 -31.35 -0.58
C THR A 216 16.89 -31.69 0.87
N SER A 217 15.61 -31.76 1.19
CA SER A 217 15.14 -32.19 2.52
C SER A 217 14.89 -33.70 2.58
N THR A 218 15.71 -34.41 3.35
CA THR A 218 15.49 -35.83 3.67
C THR A 218 14.35 -35.96 4.69
N SER A 219 13.40 -36.85 4.43
CA SER A 219 12.30 -37.12 5.37
C SER A 219 12.82 -37.80 6.64
N THR A 220 12.58 -37.17 7.80
CA THR A 220 12.51 -37.85 9.10
C THR A 220 11.20 -37.49 9.78
N THR A 221 10.40 -38.52 10.10
CA THR A 221 9.16 -38.39 10.86
C THR A 221 9.44 -37.84 12.26
N THR A 222 8.80 -36.71 12.60
CA THR A 222 8.68 -36.25 13.99
C THR A 222 7.20 -36.06 14.30
N THR A 223 6.78 -36.47 15.49
CA THR A 223 5.39 -36.46 15.96
C THR A 223 4.82 -35.04 16.06
N THR A 224 3.60 -34.86 15.58
CA THR A 224 2.81 -33.63 15.78
C THR A 224 2.42 -33.51 17.26
N ILE A 225 2.85 -32.45 17.91
CA ILE A 225 2.41 -32.02 19.24
C ILE A 225 0.93 -31.61 19.17
N LEU A 226 0.13 -31.91 20.21
CA LEU A 226 -1.33 -31.83 20.18
C LEU A 226 -1.88 -30.91 21.30
N CYS A 227 -1.40 -29.67 21.27
CA CYS A 227 -1.66 -28.63 22.24
C CYS A 227 -3.17 -28.31 22.44
N GLY A 228 -3.55 -28.07 23.69
CA GLY A 228 -4.91 -27.76 24.13
C GLY A 228 -5.69 -28.98 24.64
N ASN A 229 -5.02 -30.04 25.08
CA ASN A 229 -5.64 -31.31 25.46
C ASN A 229 -5.87 -31.50 26.97
N ASN A 230 -5.42 -30.54 27.79
CA ASN A 230 -5.37 -30.49 29.25
C ASN A 230 -4.33 -31.43 29.90
N SER A 231 -3.27 -31.80 29.17
CA SER A 231 -2.10 -32.54 29.64
C SER A 231 -0.85 -31.96 28.98
N VAL A 232 0.25 -31.83 29.74
CA VAL A 232 1.54 -31.38 29.19
C VAL A 232 2.28 -32.58 28.62
N ASP A 233 2.29 -32.71 27.29
CA ASP A 233 2.91 -33.81 26.57
C ASP A 233 4.43 -33.59 26.33
N PRO A 234 5.22 -34.65 26.03
CA PRO A 234 6.67 -34.54 25.80
C PRO A 234 7.02 -33.62 24.62
N GLY A 235 7.44 -32.39 24.93
CA GLY A 235 7.75 -31.32 23.96
C GLY A 235 7.03 -30.01 24.27
N GLU A 236 5.99 -30.05 25.11
CA GLU A 236 5.25 -28.89 25.60
C GLU A 236 5.87 -28.36 26.91
N GLN A 237 5.63 -27.08 27.19
CA GLN A 237 6.01 -26.41 28.44
C GLN A 237 4.80 -26.14 29.35
N CYS A 238 3.60 -26.12 28.77
CA CYS A 238 2.33 -25.83 29.44
C CYS A 238 1.16 -26.32 28.58
N ASP A 239 0.00 -26.56 29.18
CA ASP A 239 -1.27 -26.84 28.49
C ASP A 239 -2.43 -26.50 29.47
N PRO A 240 -3.63 -26.06 29.03
CA PRO A 240 -3.95 -25.58 27.67
C PRO A 240 -3.47 -24.14 27.45
N PRO A 241 -3.52 -23.62 26.21
CA PRO A 241 -3.30 -22.20 25.95
C PRO A 241 -4.14 -21.30 26.87
N GLY A 242 -3.50 -20.32 27.50
CA GLY A 242 -4.09 -19.49 28.56
C GLY A 242 -3.93 -20.03 29.99
N SER A 243 -3.38 -21.24 30.21
CA SER A 243 -3.01 -21.72 31.54
C SER A 243 -1.77 -21.00 32.09
N SER A 244 -1.46 -21.15 33.38
CA SER A 244 -0.31 -20.47 33.98
C SER A 244 1.01 -21.20 33.65
N CYS A 245 2.00 -20.42 33.22
CA CYS A 245 3.39 -20.83 33.03
C CYS A 245 4.27 -20.66 34.29
N GLY A 246 3.65 -20.40 35.44
CA GLY A 246 4.34 -19.92 36.64
C GLY A 246 4.42 -18.39 36.66
N GLY A 247 4.13 -17.80 37.83
CA GLY A 247 3.96 -16.35 37.96
C GLY A 247 2.82 -15.83 37.09
N SER A 248 3.03 -14.66 36.50
CA SER A 248 2.05 -13.93 35.68
C SER A 248 2.02 -14.38 34.20
N ALA A 249 2.94 -15.25 33.78
CA ALA A 249 3.05 -15.71 32.40
C ALA A 249 1.93 -16.70 32.04
N VAL A 250 1.39 -16.58 30.83
CA VAL A 250 0.33 -17.45 30.29
C VAL A 250 0.83 -18.31 29.13
N CYS A 251 0.32 -19.54 29.09
CA CYS A 251 0.63 -20.55 28.09
C CYS A 251 0.19 -20.10 26.69
N GLN A 252 1.09 -20.22 25.71
CA GLN A 252 0.85 -19.82 24.32
C GLN A 252 0.16 -20.94 23.53
N PHE A 253 -0.35 -20.62 22.34
CA PHE A 253 -1.10 -21.56 21.49
C PHE A 253 -0.26 -22.67 20.84
N ASP A 254 1.06 -22.62 20.97
CA ASP A 254 2.01 -23.69 20.63
C ASP A 254 2.43 -24.52 21.87
N CYS A 255 1.74 -24.32 23.00
CA CYS A 255 2.04 -24.94 24.30
C CYS A 255 3.45 -24.63 24.81
N THR A 256 3.99 -23.47 24.43
CA THR A 256 5.20 -22.88 25.03
C THR A 256 4.86 -21.80 26.05
N CYS A 257 5.78 -21.60 26.99
CA CYS A 257 5.78 -20.46 27.88
C CYS A 257 6.62 -19.34 27.26
N PRO A 258 6.19 -18.06 27.33
CA PRO A 258 6.89 -16.96 26.66
C PRO A 258 8.38 -16.91 27.01
N CYS A 259 8.71 -17.08 28.29
CA CYS A 259 10.08 -17.20 28.80
C CYS A 259 10.10 -17.64 30.28
N ASP A 260 11.28 -18.04 30.78
CA ASP A 260 11.57 -18.13 32.22
C ASP A 260 11.44 -16.74 32.87
N PRO A 261 10.64 -16.57 33.95
CA PRO A 261 10.47 -15.28 34.63
C PRO A 261 11.76 -14.57 35.04
N SER A 262 12.85 -15.30 35.28
CA SER A 262 14.15 -14.75 35.68
C SER A 262 14.94 -14.06 34.55
N GLY A 263 14.47 -14.15 33.30
CA GLY A 263 15.11 -13.54 32.12
C GLY A 263 14.16 -13.21 30.98
N CYS A 264 12.87 -13.00 31.28
CA CYS A 264 11.83 -12.82 30.27
C CYS A 264 11.83 -11.39 29.71
N PRO A 265 12.09 -11.14 28.41
CA PRO A 265 12.11 -9.79 27.84
C PRO A 265 10.72 -9.18 27.61
N CYS A 266 9.66 -9.72 28.22
CA CYS A 266 8.28 -9.25 28.09
C CYS A 266 7.88 -8.37 29.28
N ASP A 267 7.03 -7.36 29.05
CA ASP A 267 6.55 -6.52 30.15
C ASP A 267 5.44 -7.25 30.96
N PHE A 268 5.71 -7.47 32.25
CA PHE A 268 4.80 -8.16 33.17
C PHE A 268 3.59 -7.30 33.59
N LEU A 269 3.52 -6.03 33.18
CA LEU A 269 2.31 -5.21 33.30
C LEU A 269 1.18 -5.68 32.36
N ASP A 270 1.50 -6.30 31.22
CA ASP A 270 0.52 -6.95 30.34
C ASP A 270 1.14 -8.16 29.61
N PRO A 271 1.20 -9.33 30.26
CA PRO A 271 1.85 -10.52 29.71
C PRO A 271 1.06 -11.21 28.57
N SER A 272 0.02 -10.57 28.02
CA SER A 272 -0.86 -11.19 26.99
C SER A 272 -0.21 -11.26 25.60
N VAL A 273 0.68 -10.32 25.28
CA VAL A 273 1.57 -10.31 24.11
C VAL A 273 2.90 -9.73 24.58
N CYS A 274 4.05 -10.28 24.17
CA CYS A 274 5.32 -9.96 24.82
C CYS A 274 5.70 -8.46 24.84
N LEU A 275 5.31 -7.70 23.81
CA LEU A 275 5.55 -6.24 23.73
C LEU A 275 4.38 -5.39 24.26
N TYR A 276 3.36 -5.98 24.89
CA TYR A 276 2.31 -5.23 25.57
C TYR A 276 2.70 -4.89 27.02
N PRO A 277 2.27 -3.73 27.55
CA PRO A 277 1.55 -2.69 26.83
C PRO A 277 2.47 -1.98 25.82
N PHE A 278 1.94 -1.64 24.65
CA PHE A 278 2.70 -1.03 23.55
C PHE A 278 2.18 0.38 23.24
N PRO A 279 3.04 1.34 22.88
CA PRO A 279 4.49 1.35 23.12
C PRO A 279 4.79 1.43 24.63
N SER A 280 6.01 1.10 25.04
CA SER A 280 6.44 1.17 26.45
C SER A 280 7.94 1.39 26.57
N ASP A 281 8.34 2.33 27.43
CA ASP A 281 9.74 2.62 27.73
C ASP A 281 10.46 1.47 28.46
N PHE A 282 9.74 0.43 28.92
CA PHE A 282 10.32 -0.84 29.33
C PHE A 282 11.18 -1.49 28.24
N PHE A 283 10.84 -1.24 26.97
CA PHE A 283 11.60 -1.71 25.80
C PHE A 283 12.61 -0.67 25.30
N THR A 284 13.09 0.23 26.17
CA THR A 284 14.14 1.21 25.85
C THR A 284 15.37 1.05 26.75
N VAL A 285 16.51 1.53 26.29
CA VAL A 285 17.72 1.73 27.10
C VAL A 285 18.17 3.18 27.05
N PRO A 286 18.84 3.71 28.09
CA PRO A 286 19.47 5.01 28.03
C PRO A 286 20.56 5.06 26.95
N ASP A 287 20.53 6.08 26.10
CA ASP A 287 21.56 6.37 25.10
C ASP A 287 21.77 7.89 25.03
N ALA A 288 22.88 8.38 25.58
CA ALA A 288 23.19 9.81 25.59
C ALA A 288 23.65 10.37 24.22
N SER A 289 23.67 9.55 23.17
CA SER A 289 23.96 9.98 21.79
C SER A 289 22.72 10.32 20.96
N THR A 290 21.52 10.04 21.48
CA THR A 290 20.24 10.36 20.85
C THR A 290 19.60 11.60 21.47
N ASP A 291 18.71 12.24 20.73
CA ASP A 291 18.10 13.51 21.13
C ASP A 291 17.09 13.31 22.28
N THR A 292 16.50 12.12 22.41
CA THR A 292 15.62 11.71 23.52
C THR A 292 16.38 11.20 24.77
N GLY A 293 17.69 10.97 24.65
CA GLY A 293 18.47 10.25 25.67
C GLY A 293 18.14 8.75 25.80
N LYS A 294 17.37 8.19 24.86
CA LYS A 294 16.89 6.80 24.84
C LYS A 294 17.13 6.14 23.48
N ARG A 295 17.10 4.80 23.47
CA ARG A 295 17.08 3.98 22.27
C ARG A 295 16.13 2.81 22.44
N VAL A 296 15.36 2.49 21.40
CA VAL A 296 14.52 1.28 21.37
C VAL A 296 15.41 0.04 21.44
N ASN A 297 15.03 -0.92 22.28
CA ASN A 297 15.81 -2.12 22.58
C ASN A 297 14.93 -3.37 22.62
N PHE A 298 14.26 -3.67 21.51
CA PHE A 298 13.58 -4.94 21.35
C PHE A 298 14.59 -6.09 21.25
N THR A 299 14.21 -7.26 21.76
CA THR A 299 14.95 -8.51 21.56
C THR A 299 14.28 -9.35 20.47
N THR A 300 15.05 -10.08 19.66
CA THR A 300 14.51 -10.96 18.61
C THR A 300 13.57 -12.05 19.13
N VAL A 301 13.66 -12.38 20.43
CA VAL A 301 12.76 -13.32 21.12
C VAL A 301 11.37 -12.71 21.36
N ALA A 302 11.31 -11.42 21.69
CA ALA A 302 10.06 -10.69 21.90
C ALA A 302 9.35 -10.29 20.59
N MET A 303 10.09 -10.22 19.47
CA MET A 303 9.53 -9.84 18.17
C MET A 303 8.51 -10.87 17.64
N PRO A 304 7.39 -10.43 17.05
CA PRO A 304 6.41 -11.31 16.42
C PRO A 304 6.99 -12.23 15.34
N LYS A 305 6.45 -13.45 15.24
CA LYS A 305 6.90 -14.50 14.32
C LYS A 305 5.80 -14.86 13.31
N ASN A 306 6.20 -15.11 12.06
CA ASN A 306 5.28 -15.70 11.08
C ASN A 306 5.12 -17.22 11.30
N THR A 307 4.18 -17.85 10.58
CA THR A 307 3.94 -19.31 10.60
C THR A 307 5.11 -20.16 10.11
N SER A 308 6.14 -19.56 9.52
CA SER A 308 7.42 -20.23 9.19
C SER A 308 8.48 -20.08 10.30
N GLY A 309 8.10 -19.54 11.47
CA GLY A 309 8.98 -19.34 12.63
C GLY A 309 9.94 -18.15 12.51
N GLN A 310 9.83 -17.33 11.45
CA GLN A 310 10.71 -16.19 11.23
C GLN A 310 10.21 -14.97 12.03
N SER A 311 11.04 -14.48 12.96
CA SER A 311 10.78 -13.24 13.70
C SER A 311 10.96 -12.00 12.81
N MET A 312 10.25 -10.92 13.13
CA MET A 312 10.61 -9.57 12.68
C MET A 312 12.00 -9.17 13.22
N ASN A 313 12.77 -8.41 12.43
CA ASN A 313 14.13 -8.00 12.81
C ASN A 313 14.10 -6.88 13.85
N ALA A 314 14.44 -7.17 15.11
CA ALA A 314 14.54 -6.14 16.16
C ALA A 314 15.50 -4.99 15.79
N SER A 315 16.59 -5.28 15.07
CA SER A 315 17.61 -4.31 14.64
C SER A 315 17.05 -3.13 13.84
N ASP A 316 15.99 -3.35 13.06
CA ASP A 316 15.46 -2.34 12.13
C ASP A 316 14.74 -1.22 12.90
N TYR A 317 14.20 -1.57 14.08
CA TYR A 317 13.49 -0.70 15.04
C TYR A 317 14.43 -0.11 16.10
N ASN A 318 15.44 -0.86 16.54
CA ASN A 318 16.40 -0.43 17.57
C ASN A 318 17.32 0.73 17.13
N LEU A 319 17.21 1.17 15.88
CA LEU A 319 17.82 2.41 15.40
C LEU A 319 17.05 3.66 15.87
N ASN A 320 15.76 3.54 16.20
CA ASN A 320 14.94 4.65 16.67
C ASN A 320 15.29 5.03 18.12
N ASP A 321 15.18 6.34 18.42
CA ASP A 321 15.34 6.89 19.76
C ASP A 321 14.02 7.03 20.55
N GLY A 322 12.91 6.60 19.95
CA GLY A 322 11.59 6.52 20.56
C GLY A 322 10.57 5.83 19.67
N PHE A 323 9.29 5.98 20.02
CA PHE A 323 8.15 5.37 19.31
C PHE A 323 7.44 6.36 18.36
N SER A 324 6.56 5.84 17.51
CA SER A 324 5.86 6.62 16.48
C SER A 324 5.04 7.79 17.05
N PRO A 325 4.98 8.97 16.40
CA PRO A 325 4.18 10.10 16.87
C PRO A 325 2.67 9.85 16.74
N GLY A 326 2.22 9.16 15.69
CA GLY A 326 0.85 8.68 15.49
C GLY A 326 0.61 7.24 15.96
N VAL A 327 1.35 6.78 16.97
CA VAL A 327 1.35 5.38 17.40
C VAL A 327 -0.04 4.85 17.79
N THR A 328 -0.36 3.64 17.29
CA THR A 328 -1.47 2.84 17.83
C THR A 328 -1.07 2.27 19.20
N ILE A 329 -1.67 2.79 20.28
CA ILE A 329 -1.40 2.36 21.65
C ILE A 329 -2.27 1.14 21.98
N LEU A 330 -1.68 0.09 22.56
CA LEU A 330 -2.26 -1.25 22.66
C LEU A 330 -2.03 -1.90 24.04
N THR A 331 -3.08 -2.51 24.57
CA THR A 331 -3.02 -3.39 25.75
C THR A 331 -4.23 -4.33 25.76
N ARG A 332 -4.24 -5.33 26.63
CA ARG A 332 -5.34 -6.25 26.86
C ARG A 332 -6.02 -5.96 28.19
N VAL A 333 -7.31 -5.59 28.12
CA VAL A 333 -8.18 -5.45 29.29
C VAL A 333 -9.29 -6.52 29.21
N PRO A 334 -9.13 -7.70 29.87
CA PRO A 334 -10.12 -8.76 29.78
C PRO A 334 -11.48 -8.35 30.36
N GLY A 335 -12.55 -8.61 29.61
CA GLY A 335 -13.93 -8.38 30.06
C GLY A 335 -14.43 -6.93 30.00
N VAL A 336 -13.62 -5.99 29.52
CA VAL A 336 -13.99 -4.57 29.46
C VAL A 336 -15.21 -4.29 28.58
N ASP A 337 -16.06 -3.40 29.06
CA ASP A 337 -17.10 -2.72 28.28
C ASP A 337 -16.77 -1.22 28.27
N LEU A 338 -16.40 -0.69 27.10
CA LEU A 338 -15.97 0.72 26.96
C LEU A 338 -17.11 1.71 27.18
N ALA A 339 -18.35 1.34 26.87
CA ALA A 339 -19.52 2.21 27.06
C ALA A 339 -19.89 2.31 28.54
N MET A 340 -19.89 1.18 29.27
CA MET A 340 -20.10 1.14 30.73
C MET A 340 -18.94 1.77 31.50
N THR A 341 -17.71 1.61 31.01
CA THR A 341 -16.53 2.32 31.53
C THR A 341 -16.67 3.83 31.31
N GLY A 342 -17.21 4.25 30.17
CA GLY A 342 -17.36 5.65 29.76
C GLY A 342 -16.12 6.19 29.03
N ALA A 343 -15.36 5.34 28.34
CA ALA A 343 -14.22 5.76 27.54
C ALA A 343 -14.65 6.63 26.36
N ALA A 344 -13.75 7.50 25.88
CA ALA A 344 -14.03 8.40 24.75
C ALA A 344 -14.15 7.58 23.45
N PRO A 345 -15.34 7.52 22.81
CA PRO A 345 -15.51 6.82 21.54
C PRO A 345 -15.02 7.69 20.38
N ILE A 346 -14.81 7.09 19.21
CA ILE A 346 -14.50 7.83 17.96
C ILE A 346 -15.55 8.92 17.64
N THR A 347 -16.80 8.74 18.06
CA THR A 347 -17.90 9.70 17.85
C THR A 347 -17.92 10.86 18.87
N ASP A 348 -17.04 10.87 19.87
CA ASP A 348 -17.03 11.90 20.92
C ASP A 348 -15.62 12.02 21.53
N ILE A 349 -14.65 12.33 20.68
CA ILE A 349 -13.22 12.40 21.03
C ILE A 349 -12.94 13.47 22.10
N ALA A 350 -13.76 14.52 22.18
CA ALA A 350 -13.64 15.60 23.17
C ALA A 350 -13.66 15.09 24.61
N ARG A 351 -14.40 14.00 24.88
CA ARG A 351 -14.47 13.37 26.20
C ARG A 351 -13.16 12.75 26.70
N SER A 352 -12.14 12.62 25.85
CA SER A 352 -10.79 12.24 26.30
C SER A 352 -10.12 13.31 27.17
N LEU A 353 -10.57 14.56 27.06
CA LEU A 353 -10.08 15.70 27.83
C LEU A 353 -10.88 15.95 29.13
N ASP A 354 -11.92 15.17 29.40
CA ASP A 354 -12.69 15.28 30.64
C ASP A 354 -11.78 14.95 31.85
N SER A 355 -11.83 15.75 32.91
CA SER A 355 -11.09 15.47 34.15
C SER A 355 -11.47 14.13 34.80
N THR A 356 -12.61 13.55 34.41
CA THR A 356 -13.10 12.22 34.82
C THR A 356 -12.98 11.13 33.73
N ALA A 357 -12.37 11.40 32.57
CA ALA A 357 -12.16 10.42 31.50
C ALA A 357 -11.48 9.14 32.02
N PRO A 358 -12.04 7.93 31.83
CA PRO A 358 -11.51 6.71 32.43
C PRO A 358 -10.25 6.18 31.74
N VAL A 359 -9.94 6.68 30.55
CA VAL A 359 -8.68 6.47 29.85
C VAL A 359 -8.12 7.86 29.57
N VAL A 360 -6.85 8.08 29.86
CA VAL A 360 -6.15 9.35 29.60
C VAL A 360 -4.75 9.09 29.07
N LEU A 361 -4.29 10.02 28.22
CA LEU A 361 -2.94 10.09 27.69
C LEU A 361 -2.36 11.44 28.12
N VAL A 362 -1.29 11.45 28.91
CA VAL A 362 -0.77 12.66 29.57
C VAL A 362 0.62 12.97 29.05
N ASN A 363 0.84 14.19 28.54
CA ASN A 363 2.19 14.70 28.27
C ASN A 363 2.89 14.92 29.63
N ALA A 364 3.96 14.18 29.91
CA ALA A 364 4.60 14.17 31.22
C ALA A 364 5.29 15.50 31.59
N SER A 365 5.57 16.37 30.62
CA SER A 365 6.23 17.66 30.83
C SER A 365 5.23 18.81 31.07
N THR A 366 4.09 18.81 30.39
CA THR A 366 3.07 19.86 30.49
C THR A 366 1.91 19.49 31.43
N LEU A 367 1.80 18.21 31.80
CA LEU A 367 0.68 17.61 32.55
C LEU A 367 -0.68 17.69 31.82
N ALA A 368 -0.69 18.12 30.55
CA ALA A 368 -1.88 18.20 29.73
C ALA A 368 -2.38 16.81 29.32
N HIS A 369 -3.69 16.64 29.25
CA HIS A 369 -4.33 15.46 28.67
C HIS A 369 -4.40 15.64 27.15
N HIS A 370 -4.07 14.60 26.39
CA HIS A 370 -3.99 14.61 24.94
C HIS A 370 -5.29 14.09 24.32
N LEU A 371 -5.72 14.71 23.22
CA LEU A 371 -6.95 14.34 22.52
C LEU A 371 -6.80 12.94 21.89
N MET A 372 -7.72 12.03 22.19
CA MET A 372 -7.69 10.64 21.70
C MET A 372 -9.08 10.02 21.63
N PHE A 373 -9.17 8.83 21.03
CA PHE A 373 -10.31 7.93 21.21
C PHE A 373 -9.86 6.50 21.54
N VAL A 374 -10.80 5.72 22.09
CA VAL A 374 -10.60 4.34 22.57
C VAL A 374 -11.60 3.40 21.91
N GLU A 375 -11.12 2.26 21.45
CA GLU A 375 -11.95 1.20 20.88
C GLU A 375 -11.45 -0.21 21.26
N LEU A 376 -12.23 -1.24 20.89
CA LEU A 376 -11.82 -2.64 20.95
C LEU A 376 -11.67 -3.17 19.54
N ASP A 377 -10.69 -4.03 19.30
CA ASP A 377 -10.50 -4.61 17.98
C ASP A 377 -11.73 -5.41 17.49
N ALA A 378 -12.40 -4.88 16.47
CA ALA A 378 -13.53 -5.52 15.82
C ALA A 378 -13.11 -6.59 14.79
N ASN A 379 -11.83 -6.63 14.40
CA ASN A 379 -11.29 -7.66 13.48
C ASN A 379 -11.03 -9.00 14.19
N ALA A 380 -10.90 -8.99 15.52
CA ALA A 380 -10.77 -10.20 16.32
C ALA A 380 -12.11 -10.94 16.47
N THR A 381 -12.12 -12.23 16.13
CA THR A 381 -13.32 -13.07 16.03
C THR A 381 -13.88 -13.51 17.39
N THR A 382 -13.16 -13.29 18.49
CA THR A 382 -13.61 -13.61 19.84
C THR A 382 -13.23 -12.51 20.82
N ALA A 383 -14.01 -12.34 21.89
CA ALA A 383 -13.71 -11.39 22.96
C ALA A 383 -12.37 -11.69 23.69
N ALA A 384 -11.87 -12.93 23.61
CA ALA A 384 -10.57 -13.33 24.16
C ALA A 384 -9.39 -12.68 23.40
N ASN A 385 -9.57 -12.42 22.10
CA ASN A 385 -8.52 -11.98 21.18
C ASN A 385 -8.48 -10.47 20.92
N ARG A 386 -9.37 -9.67 21.54
CA ARG A 386 -9.46 -8.23 21.30
C ARG A 386 -8.38 -7.47 22.07
N SER A 387 -7.59 -6.63 21.41
CA SER A 387 -6.88 -5.55 22.10
C SER A 387 -7.87 -4.45 22.48
N LEU A 388 -7.57 -3.73 23.56
CA LEU A 388 -7.99 -2.34 23.73
C LEU A 388 -7.01 -1.47 22.95
N ILE A 389 -7.55 -0.57 22.14
CA ILE A 389 -6.78 0.30 21.24
C ILE A 389 -7.05 1.74 21.63
N ILE A 390 -5.99 2.54 21.77
CA ILE A 390 -6.08 3.98 21.99
C ILE A 390 -5.37 4.67 20.82
N HIS A 391 -6.04 5.63 20.21
CA HIS A 391 -5.56 6.35 19.05
C HIS A 391 -5.45 7.85 19.39
N PRO A 392 -4.24 8.45 19.38
CA PRO A 392 -4.09 9.90 19.40
C PRO A 392 -4.90 10.53 18.25
N SER A 393 -5.71 11.55 18.55
CA SER A 393 -6.50 12.28 17.54
C SER A 393 -5.75 13.49 16.96
N VAL A 394 -4.54 13.73 17.45
CA VAL A 394 -3.50 14.63 16.94
C VAL A 394 -2.19 13.86 17.16
N ASN A 395 -1.21 13.96 16.27
CA ASN A 395 0.08 13.33 16.54
C ASN A 395 0.71 13.87 17.83
N LEU A 396 1.43 12.98 18.50
CA LEU A 396 2.14 13.29 19.73
C LEU A 396 3.34 14.18 19.46
N ASP A 397 3.73 14.96 20.47
CA ASP A 397 4.89 15.84 20.43
C ASP A 397 6.18 15.00 20.26
N GLU A 398 7.06 15.43 19.37
CA GLU A 398 8.36 14.78 19.14
C GLU A 398 9.23 14.79 20.41
N ALA A 399 10.10 13.80 20.57
CA ALA A 399 11.03 13.66 21.69
C ALA A 399 10.39 13.75 23.10
N THR A 400 9.06 13.54 23.20
CA THR A 400 8.29 13.81 24.42
C THR A 400 7.83 12.51 25.07
N ARG A 401 7.89 12.48 26.40
CA ARG A 401 7.38 11.37 27.22
C ARG A 401 5.89 11.53 27.47
N TYR A 402 5.12 10.49 27.15
CA TYR A 402 3.71 10.39 27.45
C TYR A 402 3.43 9.25 28.43
N ILE A 403 2.41 9.43 29.28
CA ILE A 403 1.92 8.43 30.22
C ILE A 403 0.50 8.04 29.84
N VAL A 404 0.26 6.74 29.66
CA VAL A 404 -1.08 6.17 29.51
C VAL A 404 -1.58 5.76 30.89
N ALA A 405 -2.82 6.13 31.22
CA ALA A 405 -3.47 5.65 32.44
C ALA A 405 -4.91 5.21 32.17
N LEU A 406 -5.22 3.99 32.59
CA LEU A 406 -6.55 3.40 32.62
C LEU A 406 -7.04 3.42 34.07
N ARG A 407 -8.20 4.01 34.34
CA ARG A 407 -8.81 4.09 35.68
C ARG A 407 -10.26 3.62 35.66
N ASN A 408 -10.69 2.98 36.75
CA ASN A 408 -12.09 2.56 36.96
C ASN A 408 -12.69 1.78 35.77
N MET A 409 -11.89 0.94 35.10
CA MET A 409 -12.32 0.10 33.98
C MET A 409 -13.43 -0.86 34.44
N LYS A 410 -14.49 -1.05 33.66
CA LYS A 410 -15.65 -1.87 34.04
C LYS A 410 -15.97 -2.95 33.03
N ASP A 411 -16.62 -4.01 33.50
CA ASP A 411 -17.33 -4.96 32.66
C ASP A 411 -18.74 -4.47 32.28
N SER A 412 -19.45 -5.28 31.48
CA SER A 412 -20.82 -4.99 31.05
C SER A 412 -21.89 -5.06 32.16
N SER A 413 -21.54 -5.54 33.37
CA SER A 413 -22.40 -5.44 34.55
C SER A 413 -22.20 -4.12 35.32
N GLY A 414 -21.17 -3.33 34.95
CA GLY A 414 -20.72 -2.15 35.68
C GLY A 414 -19.79 -2.46 36.85
N THR A 415 -19.33 -3.71 36.99
CA THR A 415 -18.37 -4.11 38.02
C THR A 415 -16.99 -3.60 37.62
N VAL A 416 -16.28 -2.96 38.56
CA VAL A 416 -14.90 -2.48 38.33
C VAL A 416 -13.95 -3.67 38.24
N LEU A 417 -13.16 -3.71 37.17
CA LEU A 417 -12.18 -4.74 36.91
C LEU A 417 -10.96 -4.59 37.83
N THR A 418 -10.50 -5.71 38.39
CA THR A 418 -9.27 -5.74 39.20
C THR A 418 -8.04 -5.63 38.29
N PRO A 419 -7.03 -4.81 38.63
CA PRO A 419 -5.71 -4.84 37.99
C PRO A 419 -5.07 -6.23 37.98
N ASN A 420 -4.06 -6.43 37.14
CA ASN A 420 -3.17 -7.58 37.30
C ASN A 420 -2.37 -7.47 38.62
N ALA A 421 -1.88 -8.59 39.15
CA ALA A 421 -1.26 -8.62 40.49
C ALA A 421 0.04 -7.79 40.57
N ASP A 422 0.79 -7.68 39.48
CA ASP A 422 2.07 -6.96 39.46
C ASP A 422 1.87 -5.44 39.41
N PHE A 423 0.94 -4.94 38.59
CA PHE A 423 0.54 -3.53 38.63
C PHE A 423 -0.12 -3.16 39.96
N LEU A 424 -0.96 -4.04 40.52
CA LEU A 424 -1.55 -3.86 41.84
C LEU A 424 -0.46 -3.69 42.93
N ALA A 425 0.62 -4.47 42.86
CA ALA A 425 1.74 -4.37 43.80
C ALA A 425 2.53 -3.05 43.68
N TYR A 426 2.60 -2.44 42.50
CA TYR A 426 3.09 -1.06 42.39
C TYR A 426 2.05 -0.07 42.93
N ARG A 427 0.81 -0.13 42.44
CA ARG A 427 -0.25 0.82 42.77
C ARG A 427 -0.50 0.91 44.28
N ASP A 428 -0.47 -0.21 44.99
CA ASP A 428 -0.75 -0.28 46.43
C ASP A 428 0.55 -0.29 47.28
N ASN A 429 1.71 -0.06 46.65
CA ASN A 429 3.05 -0.04 47.25
C ASN A 429 3.39 -1.31 48.07
N ILE A 430 3.07 -2.48 47.53
CA ILE A 430 3.33 -3.79 48.12
C ILE A 430 4.66 -4.32 47.54
N PRO A 431 5.68 -4.63 48.37
CA PRO A 431 6.89 -5.29 47.92
C PRO A 431 6.58 -6.69 47.34
N THR A 432 7.08 -6.95 46.14
CA THR A 432 6.94 -8.25 45.44
C THR A 432 7.99 -9.27 45.88
N GLY A 433 9.17 -8.79 46.29
CA GLY A 433 10.35 -9.61 46.56
C GLY A 433 11.09 -10.10 45.31
N ASP A 434 10.59 -9.79 44.11
CA ASP A 434 11.18 -10.13 42.83
C ASP A 434 12.17 -9.03 42.39
N PRO A 435 13.47 -9.32 42.21
CA PRO A 435 14.47 -8.30 41.88
C PRO A 435 14.21 -7.52 40.58
N VAL A 436 13.57 -8.15 39.58
CA VAL A 436 13.25 -7.50 38.30
C VAL A 436 12.13 -6.47 38.50
N LYS A 437 11.11 -6.83 39.28
CA LYS A 437 9.97 -5.96 39.59
C LYS A 437 10.37 -4.84 40.55
N GLU A 438 11.09 -5.15 41.62
CA GLU A 438 11.61 -4.12 42.52
C GLU A 438 12.56 -3.14 41.82
N GLY A 439 13.32 -3.59 40.79
CA GLY A 439 14.14 -2.72 39.94
C GLY A 439 13.36 -1.63 39.19
N ARG A 440 12.10 -1.88 38.82
CA ARG A 440 11.23 -0.90 38.13
C ARG A 440 10.43 -0.02 39.09
N ARG A 441 10.36 -0.32 40.39
CA ARG A 441 9.48 0.39 41.34
C ARG A 441 9.70 1.91 41.34
N ALA A 442 10.95 2.37 41.33
CA ALA A 442 11.24 3.82 41.32
C ALA A 442 10.66 4.54 40.09
N HIS A 443 10.66 3.88 38.93
CA HIS A 443 10.07 4.40 37.69
C HIS A 443 8.53 4.43 37.77
N MET A 444 7.91 3.42 38.41
CA MET A 444 6.45 3.41 38.64
C MET A 444 6.01 4.50 39.63
N GLU A 445 6.81 4.78 40.67
CA GLU A 445 6.53 5.90 41.60
C GLU A 445 6.62 7.27 40.93
N ASP A 446 7.55 7.45 39.98
CA ASP A 446 7.62 8.64 39.14
C ASP A 446 6.38 8.78 38.23
N ILE A 447 5.94 7.71 37.56
CA ILE A 447 4.69 7.67 36.80
C ILE A 447 3.50 8.09 37.68
N PHE A 448 3.35 7.51 38.88
CA PHE A 448 2.24 7.83 39.78
C PHE A 448 2.30 9.27 40.30
N THR A 449 3.50 9.83 40.50
CA THR A 449 3.70 11.21 40.95
C THR A 449 3.31 12.21 39.86
N THR A 450 3.70 11.95 38.61
CA THR A 450 3.32 12.75 37.45
C THR A 450 1.82 12.66 37.18
N LEU A 451 1.23 11.46 37.23
CA LEU A 451 -0.21 11.26 37.08
C LEU A 451 -1.02 11.99 38.17
N ALA A 452 -0.61 11.91 39.43
CA ALA A 452 -1.25 12.66 40.51
C ALA A 452 -1.18 14.17 40.29
N SER A 453 -0.06 14.67 39.75
CA SER A 453 0.11 16.08 39.38
C SER A 453 -0.78 16.50 38.21
N ALA A 454 -1.06 15.57 37.27
CA ALA A 454 -2.02 15.72 36.17
C ALA A 454 -3.49 15.40 36.55
N GLY A 455 -3.80 15.31 37.85
CA GLY A 455 -5.17 15.09 38.35
C GLY A 455 -5.70 13.66 38.29
N VAL A 456 -4.83 12.66 38.06
CA VAL A 456 -5.18 11.24 37.96
C VAL A 456 -4.81 10.51 39.26
N ALA A 457 -5.82 10.11 40.04
CA ALA A 457 -5.61 9.49 41.34
C ALA A 457 -5.07 8.05 41.24
N ARG A 458 -3.99 7.76 41.98
CA ARG A 458 -3.32 6.44 42.03
C ARG A 458 -4.26 5.30 42.45
N SER A 459 -5.20 5.55 43.36
CA SER A 459 -6.19 4.57 43.86
C SER A 459 -7.08 3.98 42.77
N ASP A 460 -7.34 4.76 41.73
CA ASP A 460 -8.36 4.48 40.73
C ASP A 460 -7.80 3.65 39.55
N LEU A 461 -6.47 3.52 39.48
CA LEU A 461 -5.77 2.92 38.35
C LEU A 461 -6.05 1.42 38.23
N TYR A 462 -6.41 1.03 37.01
CA TYR A 462 -6.42 -0.33 36.50
C TYR A 462 -5.04 -0.72 35.96
N LEU A 463 -4.43 0.17 35.17
CA LEU A 463 -3.12 0.00 34.55
C LEU A 463 -2.56 1.39 34.18
N ALA A 464 -1.24 1.57 34.29
CA ALA A 464 -0.54 2.75 33.80
C ALA A 464 0.89 2.41 33.38
N TRP A 465 1.37 3.05 32.32
CA TRP A 465 2.73 2.92 31.80
C TRP A 465 3.09 4.17 30.99
N ASP A 466 4.33 4.29 30.56
CA ASP A 466 4.84 5.44 29.80
C ASP A 466 5.68 5.02 28.60
N PHE A 467 5.84 5.94 27.66
CA PHE A 467 6.70 5.80 26.49
C PHE A 467 7.22 7.16 26.02
N THR A 468 8.36 7.17 25.34
CA THR A 468 8.97 8.36 24.73
C THR A 468 8.80 8.34 23.21
N VAL A 469 8.21 9.39 22.64
CA VAL A 469 8.07 9.58 21.19
C VAL A 469 9.44 9.84 20.57
N ALA A 470 9.67 9.35 19.36
CA ALA A 470 10.91 9.56 18.61
C ALA A 470 11.20 11.06 18.38
N SER A 471 12.47 11.41 18.25
CA SER A 471 12.86 12.78 17.87
C SER A 471 12.64 13.05 16.39
N ARG A 472 12.49 14.34 16.05
CA ARG A 472 12.52 14.85 14.66
C ARG A 472 13.65 14.26 13.84
N ARG A 473 14.83 14.19 14.47
CA ARG A 473 16.03 13.67 13.85
C ARG A 473 15.87 12.18 13.54
N SER A 474 15.47 11.36 14.51
CA SER A 474 15.25 9.92 14.30
C SER A 474 14.14 9.61 13.28
N LEU A 475 13.17 10.50 13.10
CA LEU A 475 12.10 10.38 12.11
C LEU A 475 12.59 10.76 10.70
N THR A 476 13.29 11.89 10.57
CA THR A 476 13.50 12.57 9.27
C THR A 476 14.93 12.54 8.74
N GLU A 477 15.96 12.23 9.54
CA GLU A 477 17.37 12.46 9.17
C GLU A 477 17.82 11.71 7.90
N ARG A 478 17.24 10.53 7.63
CA ARG A 478 17.55 9.76 6.41
C ARG A 478 17.03 10.44 5.15
N MET A 479 15.78 10.87 5.14
CA MET A 479 15.18 11.52 3.98
C MET A 479 15.78 12.91 3.76
N LEU A 480 16.05 13.66 4.84
CA LEU A 480 16.76 14.93 4.77
C LEU A 480 18.19 14.75 4.23
N PHE A 481 18.92 13.72 4.66
CA PHE A 481 20.25 13.40 4.10
C PHE A 481 20.17 13.05 2.60
N VAL A 482 19.25 12.15 2.21
CA VAL A 482 19.03 11.73 0.81
C VAL A 482 18.69 12.92 -0.08
N ARG A 483 17.82 13.83 0.41
CA ARG A 483 17.47 15.07 -0.29
C ARG A 483 18.67 16.01 -0.41
N ASP A 484 19.31 16.35 0.71
CA ASP A 484 20.32 17.41 0.74
C ASP A 484 21.61 16.99 0.02
N ASP A 485 22.06 15.73 0.17
CA ASP A 485 23.19 15.17 -0.59
C ASP A 485 22.84 15.02 -2.08
N GLY A 486 21.59 14.63 -2.40
CA GLY A 486 21.09 14.56 -3.77
C GLY A 486 21.13 15.92 -4.49
N PHE A 487 20.55 16.96 -3.90
CA PHE A 487 20.59 18.31 -4.47
C PHE A 487 21.99 18.94 -4.44
N ALA A 488 22.84 18.62 -3.46
CA ALA A 488 24.23 19.08 -3.43
C ALA A 488 25.05 18.51 -4.60
N ARG A 489 24.82 17.25 -5.00
CA ARG A 489 25.45 16.61 -6.17
C ARG A 489 24.93 17.17 -7.49
N LEU A 490 23.61 17.37 -7.59
CA LEU A 490 22.98 17.98 -8.75
C LEU A 490 23.44 19.44 -8.97
N GLY A 491 23.63 20.17 -7.87
CA GLY A 491 24.03 21.58 -7.86
C GLY A 491 23.01 22.46 -8.58
N THR A 492 23.49 23.29 -9.52
CA THR A 492 22.66 24.17 -10.36
C THR A 492 22.33 23.54 -11.72
N SER A 493 22.30 22.21 -11.81
CA SER A 493 22.00 21.48 -13.05
C SER A 493 20.53 21.04 -13.09
N ALA A 494 20.03 20.78 -14.30
CA ALA A 494 18.88 19.88 -14.44
C ALA A 494 19.37 18.42 -14.30
N PRO A 495 18.54 17.51 -13.74
CA PRO A 495 18.80 16.07 -13.85
C PRO A 495 18.99 15.66 -15.31
N PRO A 496 19.93 14.75 -15.64
CA PRO A 496 20.04 14.20 -16.99
C PRO A 496 18.74 13.45 -17.34
N PHE A 497 18.15 13.75 -18.51
CA PHE A 497 16.92 13.10 -18.96
C PHE A 497 16.97 12.73 -20.44
N THR A 498 16.24 11.68 -20.81
CA THR A 498 16.05 11.21 -22.18
C THR A 498 14.56 11.12 -22.46
N VAL A 499 14.06 11.87 -23.44
CA VAL A 499 12.73 11.63 -24.02
C VAL A 499 12.81 10.37 -24.87
N THR A 500 12.07 9.34 -24.51
CA THR A 500 11.98 8.09 -25.28
C THR A 500 10.94 8.24 -26.39
N ASN A 501 9.75 8.73 -26.04
CA ASN A 501 8.61 8.84 -26.95
C ASN A 501 7.93 10.20 -26.83
N VAL A 502 7.45 10.72 -27.98
CA VAL A 502 6.54 11.86 -28.06
C VAL A 502 5.32 11.42 -28.85
N PHE A 503 4.15 11.53 -28.22
CA PHE A 503 2.87 11.22 -28.83
C PHE A 503 2.06 12.51 -28.94
N GLU A 504 2.04 13.10 -30.15
CA GLU A 504 0.92 13.99 -30.50
C GLU A 504 -0.33 13.10 -30.46
N HIS A 505 -1.33 13.46 -29.64
CA HIS A 505 -2.39 12.57 -29.15
C HIS A 505 -3.45 12.25 -30.22
N ALA A 506 -3.00 11.55 -31.26
CA ALA A 506 -3.80 11.18 -32.43
C ALA A 506 -4.95 10.28 -32.01
N CYS A 507 -6.15 10.79 -32.18
CA CYS A 507 -7.39 10.22 -31.71
C CYS A 507 -8.26 9.78 -32.89
N SER A 508 -8.72 8.54 -32.88
CA SER A 508 -9.71 8.05 -33.83
C SER A 508 -10.75 7.18 -33.14
N THR A 509 -11.95 7.09 -33.73
CA THR A 509 -13.07 6.41 -33.10
C THR A 509 -12.81 4.91 -32.95
N GLY A 510 -12.67 4.44 -31.72
CA GLY A 510 -12.41 3.03 -31.42
C GLY A 510 -10.93 2.61 -31.39
N THR A 511 -9.97 3.52 -31.59
CA THR A 511 -8.57 3.22 -31.26
C THR A 511 -8.34 3.33 -29.76
N ASN A 512 -7.58 2.36 -29.22
CA ASN A 512 -7.03 2.45 -27.88
C ASN A 512 -6.06 3.67 -27.80
N PRO A 513 -6.19 4.58 -26.82
CA PRO A 513 -5.27 5.71 -26.65
C PRO A 513 -3.79 5.29 -26.45
N TYR A 514 -3.53 4.02 -26.11
CA TYR A 514 -2.17 3.47 -26.02
C TYR A 514 -1.55 3.03 -27.36
N GLY A 515 -2.11 3.43 -28.51
CA GLY A 515 -1.75 2.91 -29.85
C GLY A 515 -0.25 2.90 -30.22
N ALA A 516 0.57 3.75 -29.58
CA ALA A 516 2.03 3.70 -29.67
C ALA A 516 2.75 3.64 -28.29
N CYS A 517 2.00 3.59 -27.19
CA CYS A 517 2.55 3.36 -25.85
C CYS A 517 2.73 1.86 -25.54
N SER A 518 2.10 0.97 -26.32
CA SER A 518 2.15 -0.49 -26.15
C SER A 518 3.53 -1.15 -26.29
N THR A 519 4.55 -0.40 -26.71
CA THR A 519 5.96 -0.86 -26.80
C THR A 519 6.82 -0.41 -25.62
N ASP A 520 6.28 0.41 -24.70
CA ASP A 520 6.97 0.84 -23.48
C ASP A 520 6.48 0.00 -22.30
N ALA A 521 7.41 -0.64 -21.57
CA ALA A 521 7.09 -1.60 -20.51
C ALA A 521 6.32 -0.96 -19.34
N ASP A 522 6.50 0.35 -19.10
CA ASP A 522 5.77 1.08 -18.07
C ASP A 522 4.34 1.46 -18.51
N CYS A 523 4.06 1.39 -19.81
CA CYS A 523 2.74 1.67 -20.40
C CYS A 523 1.92 0.42 -20.73
N THR A 524 2.45 -0.78 -20.54
CA THR A 524 1.74 -2.06 -20.80
C THR A 524 0.83 -2.53 -19.65
N VAL A 525 0.42 -1.65 -18.74
CA VAL A 525 -0.24 -2.04 -17.47
C VAL A 525 -1.71 -1.59 -17.41
N THR A 526 -2.60 -2.57 -17.25
CA THR A 526 -4.07 -2.47 -17.15
C THR A 526 -4.60 -1.91 -15.82
N GLY A 527 -3.90 -0.94 -15.21
CA GLY A 527 -4.17 -0.48 -13.83
C GLY A 527 -4.36 1.03 -13.61
N GLY A 528 -3.92 1.90 -14.54
CA GLY A 528 -4.15 3.35 -14.48
C GLY A 528 -5.41 3.75 -15.25
N GLY A 529 -6.12 4.80 -14.80
CA GLY A 529 -7.39 5.22 -15.41
C GLY A 529 -7.29 5.42 -16.93
N MET A 530 -7.98 4.59 -17.70
CA MET A 530 -8.06 4.73 -19.15
C MET A 530 -8.91 5.94 -19.51
N GLY A 531 -8.27 7.09 -19.75
CA GLY A 531 -8.92 8.24 -20.39
C GLY A 531 -9.54 7.82 -21.72
N THR A 532 -10.84 8.09 -21.91
CA THR A 532 -11.50 7.86 -23.21
C THR A 532 -11.01 8.91 -24.19
N CYS A 533 -10.43 8.46 -25.31
CA CYS A 533 -9.97 9.35 -26.36
C CYS A 533 -11.17 10.09 -27.00
N ASN A 534 -11.27 11.38 -26.76
CA ASN A 534 -12.34 12.24 -27.23
C ASN A 534 -11.89 12.89 -28.54
N THR A 535 -12.25 12.28 -29.68
CA THR A 535 -11.76 12.73 -31.00
C THR A 535 -12.30 14.10 -31.39
N ALA A 536 -11.43 15.11 -31.50
CA ALA A 536 -11.75 16.37 -32.15
C ALA A 536 -11.70 16.26 -33.69
N SER A 537 -12.18 17.29 -34.39
CA SER A 537 -12.28 17.31 -35.87
C SER A 537 -10.95 17.28 -36.62
N ASP A 538 -9.83 17.57 -35.94
CA ASP A 538 -8.46 17.48 -36.46
C ASP A 538 -7.79 16.12 -36.19
N GLY A 539 -8.51 15.18 -35.54
CA GLY A 539 -7.99 13.86 -35.21
C GLY A 539 -7.02 13.85 -34.04
N VAL A 540 -7.07 14.84 -33.14
CA VAL A 540 -6.34 14.86 -31.86
C VAL A 540 -7.34 14.88 -30.70
N ASP A 541 -6.99 14.32 -29.53
CA ASP A 541 -7.85 14.34 -28.35
C ASP A 541 -8.29 15.77 -27.95
N THR A 542 -9.51 15.96 -27.43
CA THR A 542 -10.03 17.29 -27.07
C THR A 542 -9.40 17.90 -25.82
N ARG A 543 -8.67 17.12 -25.01
CA ARG A 543 -8.09 17.53 -23.72
C ARG A 543 -6.57 17.56 -23.76
N ILE A 544 -5.93 16.50 -24.24
CA ILE A 544 -4.47 16.40 -24.30
C ILE A 544 -4.00 16.56 -25.74
N PHE A 545 -3.06 17.48 -25.98
CA PHE A 545 -2.45 17.64 -27.30
C PHE A 545 -1.25 16.70 -27.47
N ARG A 546 -0.40 16.60 -26.46
CA ARG A 546 0.85 15.82 -26.51
C ARG A 546 1.11 15.09 -25.20
N ARG A 547 1.57 13.85 -25.29
CA ARG A 547 2.16 13.10 -24.17
C ARG A 547 3.65 12.88 -24.44
N VAL A 548 4.48 13.20 -23.46
CA VAL A 548 5.93 12.98 -23.51
C VAL A 548 6.28 11.91 -22.48
N VAL A 549 7.02 10.89 -22.90
CA VAL A 549 7.49 9.80 -22.05
C VAL A 549 9.01 9.75 -22.12
N GLY A 550 9.65 9.41 -21.00
CA GLY A 550 11.08 9.31 -20.94
C GLY A 550 11.62 8.80 -19.62
N THR A 551 12.94 8.88 -19.46
CA THR A 551 13.66 8.55 -18.23
C THR A 551 14.56 9.70 -17.79
N TYR A 552 14.93 9.70 -16.52
CA TYR A 552 15.88 10.64 -15.94
C TYR A 552 16.71 9.95 -14.84
N ASP A 553 17.93 10.45 -14.65
CA ASP A 553 18.87 9.93 -13.65
C ASP A 553 18.73 10.70 -12.34
N VAL A 554 18.56 9.96 -11.25
CA VAL A 554 18.47 10.46 -9.87
C VAL A 554 19.64 9.91 -9.04
N GLU A 555 20.07 10.62 -8.00
CA GLU A 555 21.09 10.10 -7.09
C GLU A 555 20.55 8.90 -6.29
N ARG A 556 21.33 7.82 -6.20
CA ARG A 556 20.85 6.53 -5.67
C ARG A 556 21.41 6.23 -4.28
N TYR A 557 20.52 5.79 -3.38
CA TYR A 557 20.86 5.40 -2.00
C TYR A 557 20.43 3.97 -1.65
N VAL A 558 19.57 3.36 -2.48
CA VAL A 558 19.18 1.94 -2.38
C VAL A 558 20.18 1.02 -3.10
N ASP A 559 20.41 -0.19 -2.58
CA ASP A 559 21.41 -1.16 -3.06
C ASP A 559 21.15 -1.68 -4.49
N SER A 560 19.89 -1.76 -4.90
CA SER A 560 19.41 -2.22 -6.21
C SER A 560 18.48 -1.20 -6.86
N THR A 561 18.51 -1.10 -8.20
CA THR A 561 17.56 -0.26 -8.95
C THR A 561 16.17 -0.89 -9.08
N THR A 562 16.07 -2.22 -8.95
CA THR A 562 14.82 -2.99 -9.05
C THR A 562 14.42 -3.59 -7.70
N PRO A 563 13.11 -3.82 -7.44
CA PRO A 563 12.66 -4.47 -6.20
C PRO A 563 13.13 -5.94 -6.09
N PRO A 564 13.37 -6.46 -4.88
CA PRO A 564 13.49 -5.72 -3.63
C PRO A 564 14.82 -4.94 -3.57
N ALA A 565 14.79 -3.75 -2.97
CA ALA A 565 16.00 -2.95 -2.70
C ALA A 565 15.89 -2.33 -1.30
N LYS A 566 17.01 -2.05 -0.65
CA LYS A 566 17.11 -1.44 0.69
C LYS A 566 18.22 -0.40 0.74
N PHE A 567 18.22 0.48 1.73
CA PHE A 567 19.36 1.36 1.96
C PHE A 567 20.59 0.60 2.45
N VAL A 568 21.77 0.94 1.91
CA VAL A 568 23.06 0.54 2.49
C VAL A 568 23.41 1.57 3.56
N LEU A 569 23.18 1.23 4.83
CA LEU A 569 23.40 2.15 5.95
C LEU A 569 24.86 2.18 6.40
N ASP A 570 25.33 3.36 6.80
CA ASP A 570 26.64 3.57 7.44
C ASP A 570 26.61 3.23 8.94
N ALA A 571 27.73 3.48 9.64
CA ALA A 571 27.84 3.23 11.08
C ALA A 571 26.95 4.14 11.96
N ASN A 572 26.41 5.23 11.41
CA ASN A 572 25.50 6.15 12.07
C ASN A 572 24.03 5.84 11.75
N GLY A 573 23.75 4.89 10.85
CA GLY A 573 22.40 4.57 10.39
C GLY A 573 21.87 5.48 9.27
N LEU A 574 22.75 6.24 8.59
CA LEU A 574 22.43 7.06 7.43
C LEU A 574 22.63 6.27 6.12
N PRO A 575 21.83 6.51 5.06
CA PRO A 575 22.03 5.87 3.77
C PRO A 575 23.36 6.27 3.11
N THR A 576 23.99 5.35 2.39
CA THR A 576 25.20 5.64 1.61
C THR A 576 24.87 5.79 0.12
N HIS A 577 25.44 6.82 -0.50
CA HIS A 577 25.33 7.06 -1.93
C HIS A 577 25.98 5.93 -2.75
N GLN A 578 25.33 5.55 -3.84
CA GLN A 578 25.74 4.44 -4.71
C GLN A 578 26.40 4.95 -6.00
N ALA A 579 27.40 4.21 -6.50
CA ALA A 579 28.24 4.63 -7.63
C ALA A 579 27.51 4.69 -9.00
N THR A 580 26.23 4.33 -9.09
CA THR A 580 25.41 4.46 -10.30
C THR A 580 24.09 5.14 -9.97
N PRO A 581 23.53 5.96 -10.86
CA PRO A 581 22.25 6.62 -10.62
C PRO A 581 21.09 5.62 -10.48
N GLN A 582 19.99 6.11 -9.94
CA GLN A 582 18.68 5.49 -9.96
C GLN A 582 17.97 5.96 -11.22
N PRO A 583 17.65 5.07 -12.18
CA PRO A 583 16.82 5.44 -13.31
C PRO A 583 15.37 5.58 -12.83
N ALA A 584 14.77 6.73 -13.09
CA ALA A 584 13.35 6.99 -12.89
C ALA A 584 12.67 7.25 -14.25
N SER A 585 11.39 6.92 -14.38
CA SER A 585 10.61 7.14 -15.61
C SER A 585 9.56 8.23 -15.42
N PHE A 586 9.38 9.08 -16.42
CA PHE A 586 8.38 10.15 -16.40
C PHE A 586 7.34 9.99 -17.51
N VAL A 587 6.11 10.35 -17.18
CA VAL A 587 5.03 10.61 -18.15
C VAL A 587 4.53 12.03 -17.92
N CYS A 588 4.51 12.86 -18.96
CA CYS A 588 4.01 14.22 -18.93
C CYS A 588 2.87 14.41 -19.94
N ASN A 589 1.75 14.97 -19.52
CA ASN A 589 0.60 15.31 -20.37
C ASN A 589 0.56 16.83 -20.58
N ILE A 590 0.63 17.25 -21.84
CA ILE A 590 0.54 18.65 -22.29
C ILE A 590 -0.87 18.89 -22.83
N PRO A 591 -1.67 19.75 -22.19
CA PRO A 591 -3.07 19.95 -22.54
C PRO A 591 -3.22 20.70 -23.87
N ARG A 592 -4.40 20.55 -24.48
CA ARG A 592 -4.86 21.36 -25.62
C ARG A 592 -4.88 22.84 -25.30
N MET A 593 -5.17 23.22 -24.06
CA MET A 593 -5.10 24.61 -23.62
C MET A 593 -3.67 25.19 -23.74
N ALA A 594 -2.63 24.38 -23.50
CA ALA A 594 -1.23 24.80 -23.61
C ALA A 594 -0.71 24.78 -25.05
N LEU A 595 -1.18 23.82 -25.86
CA LEU A 595 -0.80 23.69 -27.26
C LEU A 595 -2.04 23.37 -28.12
N PRO A 596 -2.80 24.39 -28.58
CA PRO A 596 -4.10 24.16 -29.25
C PRO A 596 -4.01 23.39 -30.56
N SER A 597 -2.89 23.54 -31.29
CA SER A 597 -2.58 22.82 -32.52
C SER A 597 -1.07 22.81 -32.78
N ALA A 598 -0.59 21.90 -33.62
CA ALA A 598 0.84 21.77 -33.97
C ALA A 598 1.48 23.05 -34.56
N ALA A 599 0.67 23.95 -35.12
CA ALA A 599 1.10 25.19 -35.77
C ALA A 599 0.70 26.45 -34.99
N GLY A 600 0.02 26.30 -33.83
CA GLY A 600 -0.33 27.42 -32.95
C GLY A 600 0.83 27.76 -32.01
N PRO A 601 0.90 29.01 -31.51
CA PRO A 601 1.83 29.36 -30.44
C PRO A 601 1.44 28.64 -29.14
N ALA A 602 2.43 28.28 -28.34
CA ALA A 602 2.22 27.77 -26.98
C ALA A 602 1.57 28.84 -26.08
N VAL A 603 0.73 28.38 -25.16
CA VAL A 603 0.25 29.14 -24.00
C VAL A 603 0.85 28.47 -22.75
N PRO A 604 1.97 28.97 -22.20
CA PRO A 604 2.66 28.33 -21.09
C PRO A 604 1.71 27.94 -19.94
N ALA A 605 1.75 26.66 -19.58
CA ALA A 605 0.89 26.05 -18.59
C ALA A 605 1.63 25.82 -17.27
N ARG A 606 0.89 25.89 -16.16
CA ARG A 606 1.43 25.68 -14.81
C ARG A 606 2.02 24.27 -14.69
N ALA A 607 3.19 24.15 -14.08
CA ALA A 607 3.81 22.86 -13.80
C ALA A 607 3.19 22.22 -12.54
N SER A 608 2.83 20.94 -12.60
CA SER A 608 2.53 20.16 -11.40
C SER A 608 3.00 18.72 -11.51
N ILE A 609 3.50 18.17 -10.40
CA ILE A 609 3.62 16.72 -10.25
C ILE A 609 2.24 16.12 -9.98
N TYR A 610 2.01 14.90 -10.46
CA TYR A 610 0.88 14.05 -10.07
C TYR A 610 1.36 12.77 -9.34
N GLY A 611 0.95 12.59 -8.09
CA GLY A 611 1.18 11.37 -7.32
C GLY A 611 0.11 10.30 -7.58
N HIS A 612 0.52 9.10 -8.00
CA HIS A 612 -0.39 7.98 -8.30
C HIS A 612 -0.88 7.21 -7.06
N GLY A 613 -1.97 6.46 -7.23
CA GLY A 613 -2.64 5.64 -6.22
C GLY A 613 -1.94 4.29 -5.93
N LEU A 614 -2.62 3.45 -5.14
CA LEU A 614 -2.05 2.26 -4.50
C LEU A 614 -1.52 1.21 -5.50
N LEU A 615 -0.21 0.94 -5.44
CA LEU A 615 0.52 0.06 -6.38
C LEU A 615 0.29 0.40 -7.87
N GLY A 616 -0.04 1.67 -8.16
CA GLY A 616 -0.21 2.19 -9.51
C GLY A 616 1.12 2.47 -10.22
N SER A 617 1.08 3.31 -11.25
CA SER A 617 2.28 3.81 -11.94
C SER A 617 2.12 5.28 -12.34
N ASN A 618 3.21 5.88 -12.80
CA ASN A 618 3.24 7.22 -13.41
C ASN A 618 2.24 7.41 -14.56
N THR A 619 1.70 6.35 -15.16
CA THR A 619 0.65 6.46 -16.19
C THR A 619 -0.69 7.01 -15.66
N GLU A 620 -0.97 6.96 -14.35
CA GLU A 620 -2.23 7.46 -13.77
C GLU A 620 -2.45 8.97 -13.98
N VAL A 621 -1.38 9.72 -14.30
CA VAL A 621 -1.47 11.12 -14.78
C VAL A 621 -2.33 11.29 -16.05
N SER A 622 -2.66 10.18 -16.71
CA SER A 622 -3.54 10.09 -17.89
C SER A 622 -4.98 9.65 -17.55
N SER A 623 -5.33 9.60 -16.26
CA SER A 623 -6.71 9.36 -15.84
C SER A 623 -7.59 10.52 -16.27
N GLY A 624 -8.82 10.22 -16.68
CA GLY A 624 -9.70 11.22 -17.31
C GLY A 624 -9.85 12.51 -16.50
N ASN A 625 -9.98 12.42 -15.18
CA ASN A 625 -10.09 13.57 -14.29
C ASN A 625 -8.83 14.45 -14.22
N VAL A 626 -7.64 13.88 -14.43
CA VAL A 626 -6.36 14.61 -14.47
C VAL A 626 -6.19 15.29 -15.82
N GLU A 627 -6.59 14.61 -16.90
CA GLU A 627 -6.62 15.20 -18.25
C GLU A 627 -7.68 16.31 -18.37
N ASP A 628 -8.81 16.17 -17.68
CA ASP A 628 -9.83 17.22 -17.52
C ASP A 628 -9.22 18.42 -16.78
N MET A 629 -8.59 18.21 -15.60
CA MET A 629 -7.94 19.29 -14.84
C MET A 629 -6.85 20.00 -15.66
N ALA A 630 -6.03 19.24 -16.38
CA ALA A 630 -4.96 19.75 -17.23
C ALA A 630 -5.50 20.73 -18.28
N ASN A 631 -6.62 20.39 -18.91
CA ASN A 631 -7.19 21.16 -20.00
C ASN A 631 -8.16 22.26 -19.56
N GLU A 632 -8.91 22.06 -18.48
CA GLU A 632 -9.81 23.06 -17.91
C GLU A 632 -9.04 24.25 -17.31
N HIS A 633 -7.84 23.99 -16.76
CA HIS A 633 -7.10 24.96 -15.94
C HIS A 633 -5.65 25.20 -16.39
N ASN A 634 -5.27 24.75 -17.58
CA ASN A 634 -3.92 24.91 -18.18
C ASN A 634 -2.77 24.44 -17.28
N PHE A 635 -2.73 23.15 -16.96
CA PHE A 635 -1.60 22.50 -16.28
C PHE A 635 -0.90 21.49 -17.19
N VAL A 636 0.44 21.50 -17.19
CA VAL A 636 1.22 20.33 -17.58
C VAL A 636 1.42 19.50 -16.32
N PHE A 637 0.79 18.33 -16.28
CA PHE A 637 1.05 17.34 -15.24
C PHE A 637 2.14 16.37 -15.69
N CYS A 638 3.13 16.14 -14.82
CA CYS A 638 4.12 15.07 -14.96
C CYS A 638 4.06 14.12 -13.75
N ALA A 639 4.39 12.85 -13.95
CA ALA A 639 4.46 11.88 -12.85
C ALA A 639 5.68 10.95 -12.97
N THR A 640 6.24 10.54 -11.83
CA THR A 640 7.11 9.36 -11.70
C THR A 640 6.47 8.33 -10.76
N LYS A 641 7.05 7.14 -10.65
CA LYS A 641 6.58 6.06 -9.79
C LYS A 641 6.88 6.33 -8.31
N TRP A 642 5.94 5.96 -7.44
CA TRP A 642 6.20 5.73 -6.01
C TRP A 642 6.91 4.38 -5.83
N ILE A 643 8.17 4.26 -6.25
CA ILE A 643 8.91 3.00 -6.08
C ILE A 643 8.95 2.59 -4.60
N GLY A 644 8.76 1.30 -4.33
CA GLY A 644 8.42 0.76 -3.01
C GLY A 644 6.93 0.45 -2.86
N MET A 645 6.04 1.24 -3.48
CA MET A 645 4.59 1.02 -3.57
C MET A 645 4.05 1.35 -4.97
N SER A 646 4.74 0.88 -6.02
CA SER A 646 4.29 0.96 -7.41
C SER A 646 3.99 -0.43 -7.99
N ASN A 647 3.53 -0.48 -9.24
CA ASN A 647 3.16 -1.70 -9.95
C ASN A 647 4.30 -2.74 -10.03
N GLU A 648 5.57 -2.31 -10.08
CA GLU A 648 6.73 -3.21 -10.03
C GLU A 648 6.99 -3.80 -8.62
N ASP A 649 6.48 -3.16 -7.56
CA ASP A 649 6.70 -3.57 -6.18
C ASP A 649 5.68 -4.61 -5.67
N VAL A 650 4.64 -4.93 -6.45
CA VAL A 650 3.57 -5.89 -6.05
C VAL A 650 4.15 -7.21 -5.51
N GLY A 651 5.15 -7.78 -6.19
CA GLY A 651 5.81 -9.01 -5.74
C GLY A 651 6.59 -8.85 -4.42
N ASN A 652 7.20 -7.69 -4.20
CA ASN A 652 7.87 -7.35 -2.94
C ASN A 652 6.84 -7.15 -1.81
N ALA A 653 5.72 -6.46 -2.07
CA ALA A 653 4.65 -6.27 -1.11
C ALA A 653 4.03 -7.60 -0.63
N VAL A 654 3.71 -8.53 -1.54
CA VAL A 654 3.25 -9.89 -1.18
C VAL A 654 4.31 -10.63 -0.35
N ALA A 655 5.58 -10.53 -0.74
CA ALA A 655 6.69 -11.17 -0.01
C ALA A 655 6.93 -10.58 1.39
N ILE A 656 6.61 -9.30 1.61
CA ILE A 656 6.62 -8.59 2.90
C ILE A 656 5.44 -9.03 3.77
N LEU A 657 4.22 -9.12 3.24
CA LEU A 657 3.05 -9.56 4.02
C LEU A 657 3.18 -10.99 4.55
N GLN A 658 3.94 -11.84 3.85
CA GLN A 658 4.32 -13.18 4.31
C GLN A 658 5.48 -13.18 5.33
N ASN A 659 6.32 -12.15 5.34
CA ASN A 659 7.46 -12.00 6.27
C ASN A 659 7.81 -10.52 6.47
N LEU A 660 7.30 -9.94 7.55
CA LEU A 660 7.49 -8.53 7.91
C LEU A 660 8.95 -8.16 8.25
N ALA A 661 9.88 -9.11 8.41
CA ALA A 661 11.32 -8.80 8.48
C ALA A 661 11.88 -8.21 7.16
N LYS A 662 11.11 -8.28 6.07
CA LYS A 662 11.46 -7.63 4.80
C LYS A 662 11.02 -6.17 4.73
N PHE A 663 10.16 -5.68 5.63
CA PHE A 663 9.47 -4.39 5.54
C PHE A 663 10.33 -3.17 5.11
N PRO A 664 11.61 -3.02 5.54
CA PRO A 664 12.46 -1.93 5.03
C PRO A 664 12.62 -1.88 3.49
N SER A 665 12.43 -2.99 2.75
CA SER A 665 12.48 -2.96 1.28
C SER A 665 11.29 -2.27 0.61
N LEU A 666 10.30 -1.82 1.40
CA LEU A 666 9.24 -0.91 0.97
C LEU A 666 9.60 0.53 1.36
N THR A 667 9.93 0.79 2.63
CA THR A 667 10.10 2.18 3.12
C THR A 667 11.42 2.83 2.70
N ASP A 668 12.50 2.08 2.50
CA ASP A 668 13.75 2.60 1.92
C ASP A 668 13.57 2.95 0.44
N ARG A 669 12.80 2.13 -0.32
CA ARG A 669 12.45 2.44 -1.72
C ARG A 669 11.51 3.65 -1.81
N LEU A 670 10.52 3.79 -0.91
CA LEU A 670 9.67 4.98 -0.85
C LEU A 670 10.49 6.25 -0.63
N GLN A 671 11.48 6.26 0.26
CA GLN A 671 12.37 7.42 0.44
C GLN A 671 13.22 7.72 -0.82
N GLN A 672 13.66 6.72 -1.57
CA GLN A 672 14.25 6.96 -2.90
C GLN A 672 13.22 7.61 -3.85
N ALA A 673 11.99 7.09 -3.90
CA ALA A 673 10.91 7.66 -4.72
C ALA A 673 10.63 9.14 -4.38
N MET A 674 10.75 9.54 -3.11
CA MET A 674 10.61 10.95 -2.72
C MET A 674 11.65 11.82 -3.43
N LEU A 675 12.93 11.39 -3.47
CA LEU A 675 13.97 12.13 -4.19
C LEU A 675 13.70 12.16 -5.70
N ASP A 676 13.22 11.05 -6.26
CA ASP A 676 12.84 10.97 -7.67
C ASP A 676 11.78 12.04 -8.01
N GLN A 677 10.72 12.18 -7.20
CA GLN A 677 9.71 13.25 -7.37
C GLN A 677 10.32 14.65 -7.26
N LEU A 678 11.22 14.91 -6.29
CA LEU A 678 11.85 16.23 -6.15
C LEU A 678 12.76 16.58 -7.36
N PHE A 679 13.41 15.59 -7.96
CA PHE A 679 14.18 15.78 -9.20
C PHE A 679 13.26 16.00 -10.41
N LEU A 680 12.07 15.36 -10.45
CA LEU A 680 11.05 15.65 -11.46
C LEU A 680 10.53 17.09 -11.37
N ALA A 681 10.31 17.62 -10.16
CA ALA A 681 9.91 19.03 -9.97
C ALA A 681 10.98 19.97 -10.56
N ARG A 682 12.25 19.73 -10.23
CA ARG A 682 13.39 20.48 -10.79
C ARG A 682 13.44 20.41 -12.31
N LEU A 683 13.17 19.24 -12.92
CA LEU A 683 13.14 19.08 -14.38
C LEU A 683 12.08 19.94 -15.08
N MET A 684 10.91 20.14 -14.45
CA MET A 684 9.82 20.91 -15.06
C MET A 684 10.15 22.40 -15.16
N ILE A 685 10.82 22.97 -14.15
CA ILE A 685 11.08 24.43 -14.05
C ILE A 685 12.50 24.85 -14.43
N HIS A 686 13.46 23.94 -14.48
CA HIS A 686 14.85 24.32 -14.76
C HIS A 686 15.03 24.76 -16.24
N PRO A 687 15.74 25.86 -16.54
CA PRO A 687 15.94 26.34 -17.93
C PRO A 687 16.66 25.34 -18.86
N ALA A 688 17.41 24.39 -18.30
CA ALA A 688 18.03 23.27 -19.03
C ALA A 688 17.30 21.93 -18.87
N GLY A 689 16.13 21.93 -18.23
CA GLY A 689 15.24 20.79 -18.06
C GLY A 689 14.29 20.61 -19.25
N PHE A 690 13.03 20.26 -18.97
CA PHE A 690 12.05 19.93 -20.01
C PHE A 690 11.85 21.05 -21.05
N VAL A 691 11.78 22.32 -20.64
CA VAL A 691 11.60 23.47 -21.55
C VAL A 691 12.73 23.68 -22.58
N ALA A 692 13.91 23.07 -22.39
CA ALA A 692 14.99 23.09 -23.37
C ALA A 692 14.83 22.04 -24.47
N ASN A 693 13.94 21.07 -24.31
CA ASN A 693 13.73 19.97 -25.24
C ASN A 693 12.55 20.27 -26.19
N PRO A 694 12.68 20.04 -27.52
CA PRO A 694 11.61 20.26 -28.49
C PRO A 694 10.28 19.54 -28.17
N ALA A 695 10.30 18.45 -27.40
CA ALA A 695 9.08 17.76 -26.94
C ALA A 695 8.16 18.66 -26.08
N PHE A 696 8.71 19.66 -25.40
CA PHE A 696 7.99 20.62 -24.55
C PHE A 696 7.95 22.03 -25.17
N GLN A 697 8.05 22.12 -26.50
CA GLN A 697 8.00 23.38 -27.24
C GLN A 697 6.93 23.35 -28.34
N ASP A 698 6.48 24.53 -28.77
CA ASP A 698 5.75 24.69 -30.03
C ASP A 698 6.70 24.67 -31.25
N SER A 699 6.13 24.81 -32.45
CA SER A 699 6.91 24.86 -33.71
C SER A 699 7.80 26.10 -33.86
N GLY A 700 7.64 27.12 -33.00
CA GLY A 700 8.48 28.31 -32.90
C GLY A 700 9.56 28.22 -31.82
N ALA A 701 9.71 27.06 -31.16
CA ALA A 701 10.59 26.83 -30.00
C ALA A 701 10.20 27.60 -28.72
N ASN A 702 8.95 28.07 -28.59
CA ASN A 702 8.45 28.62 -27.33
C ASN A 702 8.05 27.48 -26.38
N PRO A 703 8.32 27.57 -25.06
CA PRO A 703 8.02 26.51 -24.11
C PRO A 703 6.50 26.38 -23.84
N VAL A 704 6.03 25.16 -23.60
CA VAL A 704 4.64 24.88 -23.20
C VAL A 704 4.43 24.90 -21.68
N ILE A 705 5.50 25.02 -20.90
CA ILE A 705 5.48 25.08 -19.42
C ILE A 705 5.85 26.50 -18.99
N ASP A 706 5.07 27.07 -18.07
CA ASP A 706 5.47 28.22 -17.27
C ASP A 706 6.39 27.73 -16.14
N THR A 707 7.62 28.24 -16.11
CA THR A 707 8.67 27.80 -15.18
C THR A 707 8.78 28.67 -13.92
N SER A 708 7.78 29.53 -13.64
CA SER A 708 7.76 30.36 -12.43
C SER A 708 7.60 29.57 -11.14
N ASP A 709 6.74 28.56 -11.14
CA ASP A 709 6.38 27.73 -10.00
C ASP A 709 6.13 26.27 -10.43
N VAL A 710 6.31 25.33 -9.51
CA VAL A 710 5.84 23.94 -9.66
C VAL A 710 5.03 23.52 -8.43
N PHE A 711 3.97 22.76 -8.69
CA PHE A 711 2.96 22.36 -7.73
C PHE A 711 2.94 20.85 -7.52
N PHE A 712 2.15 20.40 -6.54
CA PHE A 712 1.84 19.00 -6.33
C PHE A 712 0.32 18.77 -6.35
N ASP A 713 -0.13 17.73 -7.04
CA ASP A 713 -1.44 17.11 -6.82
C ASP A 713 -1.24 15.59 -6.65
N GLY A 714 -2.10 14.95 -5.90
CA GLY A 714 -2.06 13.50 -5.71
C GLY A 714 -3.38 12.99 -5.17
N ASN A 715 -3.68 11.72 -5.43
CA ASN A 715 -4.91 11.10 -4.91
C ASN A 715 -4.60 9.77 -4.22
N SER A 716 -5.34 9.43 -3.17
CA SER A 716 -5.16 8.16 -2.44
C SER A 716 -3.73 8.05 -1.88
N GLN A 717 -3.00 6.98 -2.19
CA GLN A 717 -1.55 6.87 -1.92
C GLN A 717 -0.76 8.12 -2.35
N GLY A 718 -1.10 8.76 -3.46
CA GLY A 718 -0.46 9.99 -3.91
C GLY A 718 -0.81 11.21 -3.05
N GLY A 719 -1.96 11.22 -2.39
CA GLY A 719 -2.31 12.19 -1.36
C GLY A 719 -1.55 11.92 -0.05
N ILE A 720 -1.51 10.64 0.38
CA ILE A 720 -0.80 10.18 1.58
C ILE A 720 0.70 10.53 1.49
N PHE A 721 1.45 9.99 0.52
CA PHE A 721 2.87 10.30 0.35
C PHE A 721 3.12 11.72 -0.19
N GLY A 722 2.09 12.35 -0.75
CA GLY A 722 2.09 13.79 -1.01
C GLY A 722 2.33 14.61 0.26
N GLY A 723 1.76 14.21 1.40
CA GLY A 723 2.05 14.84 2.70
C GLY A 723 3.55 14.82 3.02
N THR A 724 4.24 13.68 2.84
CA THR A 724 5.70 13.59 3.00
C THR A 724 6.45 14.51 2.04
N ILE A 725 6.09 14.56 0.75
CA ILE A 725 6.68 15.48 -0.22
C ILE A 725 6.53 16.94 0.25
N MET A 726 5.33 17.32 0.70
CA MET A 726 5.03 18.66 1.19
C MET A 726 5.71 19.00 2.53
N ALA A 727 6.42 18.08 3.16
CA ALA A 727 7.28 18.35 4.32
C ALA A 727 8.77 18.52 3.96
N ILE A 728 9.19 18.12 2.75
CA ILE A 728 10.61 18.07 2.36
C ILE A 728 10.93 18.81 1.05
N ALA A 729 9.94 19.18 0.24
CA ALA A 729 10.18 19.78 -1.07
C ALA A 729 10.89 21.14 -0.97
N GLN A 730 11.73 21.45 -1.95
CA GLN A 730 12.46 22.73 -2.02
C GLN A 730 11.92 23.67 -3.11
N ASP A 731 11.45 23.09 -4.23
CA ASP A 731 10.95 23.84 -5.40
C ASP A 731 9.42 24.00 -5.42
N ILE A 732 8.71 23.26 -4.55
CA ILE A 732 7.24 23.30 -4.43
C ILE A 732 6.89 24.13 -3.20
N THR A 733 5.78 24.88 -3.24
CA THR A 733 5.25 25.61 -2.05
C THR A 733 3.76 25.36 -1.78
N ARG A 734 3.04 24.76 -2.73
CA ARG A 734 1.61 24.43 -2.61
C ARG A 734 1.32 23.03 -3.16
N GLY A 735 0.49 22.28 -2.44
CA GLY A 735 0.06 20.94 -2.85
C GLY A 735 -1.40 20.66 -2.52
N VAL A 736 -2.09 19.94 -3.41
CA VAL A 736 -3.39 19.34 -3.11
C VAL A 736 -3.18 17.86 -2.76
N LEU A 737 -3.77 17.46 -1.64
CA LEU A 737 -3.75 16.08 -1.16
C LEU A 737 -5.19 15.54 -1.27
N GLY A 738 -5.47 14.77 -2.32
CA GLY A 738 -6.78 14.18 -2.60
C GLY A 738 -6.97 12.86 -1.88
N VAL A 739 -8.08 12.73 -1.14
CA VAL A 739 -8.41 11.62 -0.24
C VAL A 739 -7.17 11.07 0.51
N PRO A 740 -6.47 11.93 1.26
CA PRO A 740 -5.22 11.57 1.94
C PRO A 740 -5.51 11.06 3.36
N GLY A 741 -4.46 10.71 4.07
CA GLY A 741 -4.51 10.38 5.48
C GLY A 741 -3.11 10.01 5.97
N MET A 742 -2.96 9.93 7.28
CA MET A 742 -1.72 9.43 7.90
C MET A 742 -1.99 8.26 8.85
N ASN A 743 -0.92 7.65 9.34
CA ASN A 743 -0.95 6.53 10.28
C ASN A 743 -1.54 5.26 9.62
N TYR A 744 -0.76 4.63 8.74
CA TYR A 744 -1.10 3.32 8.14
C TYR A 744 -1.58 2.28 9.17
N SER A 745 -1.04 2.28 10.39
CA SER A 745 -1.50 1.38 11.47
C SER A 745 -2.95 1.61 11.94
N LEU A 746 -3.52 2.80 11.70
CA LEU A 746 -4.91 3.14 11.94
C LEU A 746 -5.78 2.92 10.68
N LEU A 747 -5.23 3.29 9.51
CA LEU A 747 -5.91 3.25 8.22
C LEU A 747 -6.17 1.83 7.73
N LEU A 748 -5.20 0.92 7.81
CA LEU A 748 -5.25 -0.37 7.12
C LEU A 748 -6.49 -1.21 7.50
N THR A 749 -6.81 -1.36 8.79
CA THR A 749 -8.01 -2.14 9.20
C THR A 749 -9.34 -1.47 8.82
N ARG A 750 -9.30 -0.19 8.46
CA ARG A 750 -10.44 0.62 8.00
C ARG A 750 -10.51 0.79 6.47
N SER A 751 -9.63 0.13 5.72
CA SER A 751 -9.57 0.20 4.26
C SER A 751 -10.14 -1.05 3.61
N SER A 752 -10.99 -0.88 2.58
CA SER A 752 -11.46 -1.98 1.73
C SER A 752 -10.32 -2.69 1.00
N ASP A 753 -9.27 -1.95 0.64
CA ASP A 753 -8.13 -2.49 -0.11
C ASP A 753 -7.30 -3.44 0.75
N PHE A 754 -7.24 -3.17 2.06
CA PHE A 754 -6.58 -4.06 3.00
C PHE A 754 -7.24 -5.44 3.08
N ALA A 755 -8.49 -5.61 2.66
CA ALA A 755 -9.10 -6.94 2.55
C ALA A 755 -8.24 -7.87 1.65
N LEU A 756 -7.73 -7.36 0.52
CA LEU A 756 -6.87 -8.11 -0.40
C LEU A 756 -5.53 -8.48 0.24
N TYR A 757 -4.86 -7.52 0.87
CA TYR A 757 -3.55 -7.73 1.51
C TYR A 757 -3.63 -8.59 2.77
N SER A 758 -4.72 -8.50 3.52
CA SER A 758 -4.97 -9.32 4.71
C SER A 758 -5.03 -10.81 4.40
N MET A 759 -5.41 -11.22 3.17
CA MET A 759 -5.37 -12.61 2.73
C MET A 759 -3.95 -13.22 2.72
N PHE A 760 -2.90 -12.39 2.67
CA PHE A 760 -1.51 -12.85 2.82
C PHE A 760 -1.01 -12.68 4.25
N LEU A 761 -1.28 -11.53 4.89
CA LEU A 761 -0.81 -11.23 6.24
C LEU A 761 -1.44 -12.13 7.31
N TYR A 762 -2.76 -12.33 7.27
CA TYR A 762 -3.48 -13.03 8.33
C TYR A 762 -3.19 -14.54 8.41
N PRO A 763 -2.95 -15.26 7.29
CA PRO A 763 -2.41 -16.62 7.35
C PRO A 763 -0.92 -16.70 7.74
N ALA A 764 -0.12 -15.68 7.40
CA ALA A 764 1.27 -15.59 7.86
C ALA A 764 1.37 -15.31 9.37
N TYR A 765 0.42 -14.53 9.91
CA TYR A 765 0.34 -14.16 11.33
C TYR A 765 -1.08 -14.43 11.89
N PRO A 766 -1.37 -15.68 12.31
CA PRO A 766 -2.70 -16.11 12.72
C PRO A 766 -3.15 -15.58 14.10
N GLN A 767 -2.21 -15.15 14.95
CA GLN A 767 -2.49 -14.70 16.31
C GLN A 767 -3.20 -13.34 16.32
N GLN A 768 -4.54 -13.35 16.38
CA GLN A 768 -5.36 -12.14 16.27
C GLN A 768 -4.97 -11.04 17.27
N LEU A 769 -4.75 -11.36 18.54
CA LEU A 769 -4.36 -10.38 19.58
C LEU A 769 -3.01 -9.71 19.31
N GLN A 770 -2.13 -10.34 18.52
CA GLN A 770 -0.83 -9.82 18.10
C GLN A 770 -0.92 -8.98 16.81
N ARG A 771 -1.99 -9.09 16.00
CA ARG A 771 -2.07 -8.38 14.71
C ARG A 771 -2.04 -6.85 14.83
N PRO A 772 -2.71 -6.21 15.80
CA PRO A 772 -2.56 -4.77 16.02
C PRO A 772 -1.11 -4.37 16.32
N LEU A 773 -0.36 -5.19 17.08
CA LEU A 773 1.06 -4.97 17.35
C LEU A 773 1.91 -5.05 16.07
N LEU A 774 1.60 -5.96 15.12
CA LEU A 774 2.31 -6.01 13.83
C LEU A 774 2.20 -4.68 13.09
N LEU A 775 0.99 -4.12 13.03
CA LEU A 775 0.71 -2.85 12.35
C LEU A 775 1.37 -1.67 13.07
N ALA A 776 1.29 -1.64 14.41
CA ALA A 776 1.93 -0.61 15.23
C ALA A 776 3.46 -0.65 15.17
N LEU A 777 4.06 -1.85 15.03
CA LEU A 777 5.50 -2.00 14.79
C LEU A 777 5.89 -1.47 13.42
N ILE A 778 5.28 -1.95 12.32
CA ILE A 778 5.69 -1.51 10.97
C ILE A 778 5.50 0.00 10.75
N GLN A 779 4.55 0.64 11.45
CA GLN A 779 4.42 2.10 11.47
C GLN A 779 5.73 2.79 11.88
N MET A 780 6.44 2.29 12.90
CA MET A 780 7.75 2.85 13.32
C MET A 780 8.84 2.84 12.22
N LEU A 781 8.66 2.05 11.16
CA LEU A 781 9.51 2.05 9.97
C LEU A 781 8.90 2.87 8.84
N TRP A 782 7.57 2.94 8.77
CA TRP A 782 6.82 3.75 7.81
C TRP A 782 6.98 5.24 8.06
N ASP A 783 7.07 5.66 9.33
CA ASP A 783 7.25 7.05 9.78
C ASP A 783 8.41 7.77 9.11
N ARG A 784 9.41 7.02 8.60
CA ARG A 784 10.54 7.57 7.82
C ARG A 784 10.14 8.00 6.39
N SER A 785 8.90 7.74 5.97
CA SER A 785 8.41 7.85 4.59
C SER A 785 6.92 8.23 4.44
N ASP A 786 6.05 7.95 5.42
CA ASP A 786 4.64 8.34 5.42
C ASP A 786 4.42 9.67 6.19
N PRO A 787 3.31 10.40 5.98
CA PRO A 787 3.12 11.73 6.55
C PRO A 787 3.09 11.75 8.10
N ASN A 788 2.90 10.61 8.77
CA ASN A 788 2.91 10.52 10.23
C ASN A 788 4.19 11.11 10.86
N GLY A 789 5.37 10.75 10.32
CA GLY A 789 6.65 11.26 10.81
C GLY A 789 7.00 12.68 10.35
N TYR A 790 6.11 13.36 9.62
CA TYR A 790 6.41 14.61 8.91
C TYR A 790 5.33 15.70 9.05
N ALA A 791 4.10 15.37 9.45
CA ALA A 791 2.95 16.28 9.43
C ALA A 791 3.16 17.56 10.27
N HIS A 792 3.88 17.47 11.39
CA HIS A 792 4.27 18.64 12.20
C HIS A 792 5.08 19.70 11.41
N HIS A 793 5.69 19.32 10.28
CA HIS A 793 6.66 20.14 9.55
C HIS A 793 6.26 20.55 8.12
N ILE A 794 5.00 20.36 7.75
CA ILE A 794 4.49 20.85 6.45
C ILE A 794 4.21 22.36 6.52
N THR A 795 3.51 22.81 7.57
CA THR A 795 2.90 24.15 7.62
C THR A 795 3.73 25.16 8.42
N SER A 796 3.76 25.04 9.75
CA SER A 796 4.17 26.14 10.66
C SER A 796 5.57 26.00 11.29
N ASP A 797 6.14 24.78 11.33
CA ASP A 797 7.50 24.49 11.82
C ASP A 797 8.28 23.67 10.77
N PRO A 798 8.66 24.25 9.61
CA PRO A 798 9.25 23.50 8.51
C PRO A 798 10.61 22.88 8.82
N LEU A 799 10.90 21.73 8.19
CA LEU A 799 12.20 21.07 8.32
C LEU A 799 13.37 21.95 7.81
N PRO A 800 14.61 21.75 8.28
CA PRO A 800 15.78 22.47 7.79
C PRO A 800 15.89 22.44 6.26
N SER A 801 16.33 23.55 5.66
CA SER A 801 16.47 23.72 4.20
C SER A 801 15.16 23.51 3.40
N THR A 802 14.01 23.73 4.03
CA THR A 802 12.66 23.58 3.44
C THR A 802 11.88 24.91 3.58
N PRO A 803 11.16 25.39 2.56
CA PRO A 803 10.15 26.44 2.73
C PRO A 803 8.98 25.96 3.60
N ALA A 804 8.20 26.90 4.14
CA ALA A 804 6.88 26.61 4.68
C ALA A 804 5.89 26.36 3.53
N HIS A 805 5.07 25.32 3.63
CA HIS A 805 4.14 24.92 2.58
C HIS A 805 2.68 25.22 2.92
N LYS A 806 1.84 25.33 1.89
CA LYS A 806 0.38 25.33 2.02
C LYS A 806 -0.19 24.05 1.40
N VAL A 807 -1.10 23.40 2.12
CA VAL A 807 -1.77 22.17 1.66
C VAL A 807 -3.28 22.29 1.69
N LEU A 808 -3.94 21.73 0.66
CA LEU A 808 -5.38 21.62 0.56
C LEU A 808 -5.75 20.14 0.57
N LEU A 809 -6.42 19.69 1.62
CA LEU A 809 -6.89 18.31 1.78
C LEU A 809 -8.33 18.22 1.24
N HIS A 810 -8.56 17.30 0.30
CA HIS A 810 -9.90 16.96 -0.18
C HIS A 810 -10.32 15.60 0.38
N GLU A 811 -11.22 15.60 1.36
CA GLU A 811 -11.80 14.38 1.94
C GLU A 811 -13.05 13.97 1.15
N ALA A 812 -13.23 12.68 0.87
CA ALA A 812 -14.49 12.10 0.41
C ALA A 812 -15.25 11.53 1.62
N PHE A 813 -16.39 12.11 1.99
CA PHE A 813 -17.13 11.66 3.17
C PHE A 813 -17.71 10.25 2.95
N GLY A 814 -17.31 9.29 3.78
CA GLY A 814 -17.73 7.88 3.62
C GLY A 814 -16.83 7.05 2.71
N ASP A 815 -15.60 7.48 2.43
CA ASP A 815 -14.58 6.78 1.63
C ASP A 815 -14.32 5.34 2.15
N HIS A 816 -14.33 4.35 1.23
CA HIS A 816 -14.11 2.94 1.60
C HIS A 816 -12.61 2.58 1.67
N GLN A 817 -11.74 3.29 0.95
CA GLN A 817 -10.33 2.95 0.75
C GLN A 817 -9.42 3.69 1.75
N VAL A 818 -9.69 4.97 2.02
CA VAL A 818 -8.95 5.82 2.96
C VAL A 818 -9.89 6.32 4.05
N ALA A 819 -9.62 5.93 5.30
CA ALA A 819 -10.51 6.24 6.41
C ALA A 819 -10.52 7.73 6.75
N ASN A 820 -11.68 8.40 6.73
CA ASN A 820 -11.80 9.84 7.03
C ASN A 820 -11.12 10.25 8.34
N VAL A 821 -11.26 9.45 9.41
CA VAL A 821 -10.57 9.70 10.68
C VAL A 821 -9.03 9.84 10.52
N ALA A 822 -8.39 9.17 9.56
CA ALA A 822 -6.96 9.36 9.27
C ALA A 822 -6.70 10.74 8.65
N THR A 823 -7.54 11.18 7.70
CA THR A 823 -7.54 12.51 7.09
C THR A 823 -7.75 13.62 8.12
N GLU A 824 -8.69 13.44 9.05
CA GLU A 824 -8.97 14.43 10.08
C GLU A 824 -7.86 14.54 11.14
N ILE A 825 -7.21 13.42 11.52
CA ILE A 825 -6.06 13.44 12.43
C ILE A 825 -4.89 14.17 11.75
N GLU A 826 -4.67 13.94 10.45
CA GLU A 826 -3.72 14.71 9.64
C GLU A 826 -4.05 16.20 9.66
N ALA A 827 -5.31 16.57 9.39
CA ALA A 827 -5.77 17.96 9.39
C ALA A 827 -5.63 18.67 10.76
N ARG A 828 -5.91 17.98 11.87
CA ARG A 828 -5.68 18.51 13.23
C ARG A 828 -4.19 18.71 13.51
N THR A 829 -3.35 17.76 13.11
CA THR A 829 -1.89 17.80 13.31
C THR A 829 -1.22 18.92 12.52
N LEU A 830 -1.68 19.13 11.28
CA LEU A 830 -1.21 20.21 10.40
C LEU A 830 -1.68 21.61 10.81
N GLY A 831 -2.63 21.70 11.76
CA GLY A 831 -3.27 22.96 12.17
C GLY A 831 -4.17 23.57 11.09
N LEU A 832 -4.86 22.75 10.29
CA LEU A 832 -5.69 23.22 9.18
C LEU A 832 -6.95 23.94 9.65
N SER A 833 -7.52 24.76 8.76
CA SER A 833 -8.92 25.21 8.88
C SER A 833 -9.86 24.36 8.02
N ILE A 834 -11.15 24.29 8.35
CA ILE A 834 -12.15 23.51 7.60
C ILE A 834 -13.25 24.41 7.01
N HIS A 835 -13.71 24.11 5.80
CA HIS A 835 -14.93 24.71 5.24
C HIS A 835 -16.15 24.40 6.12
N GLN A 836 -17.02 25.37 6.35
CA GLN A 836 -18.23 25.18 7.15
C GLN A 836 -19.47 25.81 6.48
N PRO A 837 -20.63 25.12 6.47
CA PRO A 837 -20.88 23.78 7.03
C PRO A 837 -20.20 22.67 6.22
N ALA A 838 -19.41 21.81 6.88
CA ALA A 838 -18.60 20.80 6.19
C ALA A 838 -19.44 19.71 5.50
N ILE A 839 -20.50 19.23 6.18
CA ILE A 839 -21.42 18.19 5.71
C ILE A 839 -22.88 18.58 6.03
N ALA A 840 -23.84 17.91 5.40
CA ALA A 840 -25.25 18.14 5.70
C ALA A 840 -25.63 17.67 7.13
N SER A 841 -26.58 18.38 7.75
CA SER A 841 -27.05 18.09 9.12
C SER A 841 -27.57 16.66 9.26
N GLY A 842 -27.05 15.92 10.24
CA GLY A 842 -27.43 14.52 10.51
C GLY A 842 -26.66 13.47 9.70
N ARG A 843 -25.60 13.85 8.96
CA ARG A 843 -24.74 12.91 8.22
C ARG A 843 -23.68 12.21 9.06
N SER A 844 -23.08 12.86 10.06
CA SER A 844 -22.08 12.24 10.95
C SER A 844 -22.73 11.65 12.20
N TYR A 845 -22.08 10.61 12.76
CA TYR A 845 -22.39 10.05 14.07
C TYR A 845 -21.71 10.81 15.23
N GLU A 846 -20.83 11.76 14.94
CA GLU A 846 -20.14 12.55 15.97
C GLU A 846 -21.06 13.52 16.71
N VAL A 847 -20.78 13.68 18.01
CA VAL A 847 -21.41 14.70 18.86
C VAL A 847 -21.03 16.12 18.43
N THR A 848 -19.80 16.30 17.93
CA THR A 848 -19.32 17.55 17.32
C THR A 848 -18.45 17.17 16.12
N PRO A 849 -19.03 17.13 14.90
CA PRO A 849 -18.31 16.78 13.69
C PRO A 849 -17.05 17.61 13.52
N TYR A 850 -15.92 16.95 13.20
CA TYR A 850 -14.62 17.60 12.97
C TYR A 850 -14.07 18.35 14.19
N TYR A 851 -14.40 17.88 15.40
CA TYR A 851 -13.94 18.50 16.65
C TYR A 851 -12.43 18.78 16.64
N GLY A 852 -12.04 20.00 17.02
CA GLY A 852 -10.65 20.43 17.07
C GLY A 852 -10.11 21.05 15.78
N ILE A 853 -10.86 21.07 14.67
CA ILE A 853 -10.47 21.76 13.43
C ILE A 853 -11.24 23.10 13.34
N PRO A 854 -10.56 24.27 13.39
CA PRO A 854 -11.21 25.57 13.31
C PRO A 854 -11.85 25.83 11.94
N ALA A 855 -12.96 26.57 11.89
CA ALA A 855 -13.57 26.98 10.63
C ALA A 855 -12.68 27.97 9.85
N ILE A 856 -12.71 27.91 8.53
CA ILE A 856 -12.15 28.96 7.66
C ILE A 856 -12.78 30.31 8.06
N PRO A 857 -11.99 31.35 8.37
CA PRO A 857 -12.52 32.61 8.90
C PRO A 857 -13.19 33.48 7.83
N THR A 858 -12.63 33.50 6.61
CA THR A 858 -13.09 34.29 5.46
C THR A 858 -12.51 33.73 4.17
N ASP A 859 -13.33 33.64 3.12
CA ASP A 859 -12.88 33.37 1.75
C ASP A 859 -12.54 34.65 0.97
N PRO A 860 -11.53 34.64 0.08
CA PRO A 860 -10.55 33.57 -0.12
C PRO A 860 -9.59 33.45 1.08
N PHE A 861 -9.23 32.22 1.45
CA PHE A 861 -8.40 31.93 2.61
C PHE A 861 -6.96 31.58 2.21
N ASP A 862 -6.01 32.46 2.56
CA ASP A 862 -4.58 32.29 2.26
C ASP A 862 -3.87 31.37 3.28
N GLY A 863 -4.40 30.15 3.47
CA GLY A 863 -3.90 29.15 4.41
C GLY A 863 -4.10 27.72 3.92
N SER A 864 -3.71 26.76 4.76
CA SER A 864 -3.92 25.33 4.51
C SER A 864 -5.29 24.90 5.06
N ALA A 865 -6.03 24.06 4.32
CA ALA A 865 -7.41 23.73 4.67
C ALA A 865 -7.84 22.29 4.36
N LEU A 866 -8.85 21.82 5.08
CA LEU A 866 -9.63 20.61 4.82
C LEU A 866 -10.97 20.99 4.16
N ILE A 867 -11.30 20.33 3.06
CA ILE A 867 -12.59 20.43 2.37
C ILE A 867 -13.19 19.03 2.28
N VAL A 868 -14.37 18.86 2.87
CA VAL A 868 -15.10 17.59 2.86
C VAL A 868 -16.11 17.61 1.73
N TRP A 869 -16.07 16.59 0.88
CA TRP A 869 -16.96 16.39 -0.25
C TRP A 869 -17.93 15.25 0.05
N ASP A 870 -19.23 15.54 0.06
CA ASP A 870 -20.28 14.55 0.34
C ASP A 870 -21.02 14.15 -0.95
N SER A 871 -20.79 12.92 -1.42
CA SER A 871 -21.48 12.31 -2.57
C SER A 871 -22.75 11.54 -2.19
N GLY A 872 -23.17 11.59 -0.92
CA GLY A 872 -24.29 10.80 -0.39
C GLY A 872 -23.95 9.35 -0.02
N ALA A 873 -22.67 9.03 0.17
CA ALA A 873 -22.21 7.72 0.65
C ALA A 873 -22.71 7.40 2.08
N ASN A 874 -22.50 6.19 2.57
CA ASN A 874 -22.86 5.87 3.96
C ASN A 874 -21.89 6.53 4.95
N THR A 875 -22.39 6.92 6.12
CA THR A 875 -21.56 7.42 7.22
C THR A 875 -20.50 6.37 7.60
N PRO A 876 -19.22 6.74 7.81
CA PRO A 876 -18.18 5.79 8.20
C PRO A 876 -18.54 4.95 9.44
N PRO A 877 -18.14 3.66 9.48
CA PRO A 877 -18.30 2.82 10.67
C PRO A 877 -17.60 3.40 11.90
N THR A 878 -18.22 3.22 13.07
CA THR A 878 -17.67 3.66 14.37
C THR A 878 -16.68 2.65 14.99
N THR A 879 -16.18 1.72 14.20
CA THR A 879 -15.24 0.65 14.59
C THR A 879 -14.05 0.60 13.63
N ASN A 880 -12.96 -0.09 14.00
CA ASN A 880 -11.78 -0.31 13.16
C ASN A 880 -12.01 -1.28 11.98
N THR A 881 -13.02 -1.00 11.16
CA THR A 881 -13.47 -1.81 10.03
C THR A 881 -13.85 -0.89 8.87
N ALA A 882 -13.49 -1.27 7.64
CA ALA A 882 -13.89 -0.53 6.45
C ALA A 882 -15.42 -0.44 6.28
N PRO A 883 -15.92 0.65 5.65
CA PRO A 883 -17.25 0.62 5.05
C PRO A 883 -17.40 -0.59 4.10
N SER A 884 -18.60 -1.16 4.03
CA SER A 884 -18.85 -2.41 3.30
C SER A 884 -20.17 -2.43 2.52
N THR A 885 -20.87 -1.30 2.48
CA THR A 885 -22.17 -1.17 1.80
C THR A 885 -22.33 0.25 1.25
N GLY A 886 -23.00 0.40 0.10
CA GLY A 886 -23.13 1.68 -0.61
C GLY A 886 -22.11 1.84 -1.74
N PRO A 887 -22.19 2.93 -2.53
CA PRO A 887 -21.14 3.33 -3.44
C PRO A 887 -19.92 3.85 -2.65
N ASP A 888 -18.73 3.60 -3.17
CA ASP A 888 -17.47 4.12 -2.64
C ASP A 888 -17.18 5.50 -3.25
N PRO A 889 -17.13 6.60 -2.46
CA PRO A 889 -16.93 7.95 -2.97
C PRO A 889 -15.46 8.33 -3.24
N HIS A 890 -14.51 7.40 -3.07
CA HIS A 890 -13.06 7.65 -3.11
C HIS A 890 -12.54 8.47 -4.31
N SER A 891 -13.18 8.39 -5.48
CA SER A 891 -12.79 9.15 -6.68
C SER A 891 -13.64 10.39 -6.96
N ASP A 892 -14.72 10.62 -6.22
CA ASP A 892 -15.70 11.67 -6.54
C ASP A 892 -15.14 13.09 -6.41
N PRO A 893 -14.31 13.44 -5.40
CA PRO A 893 -13.73 14.79 -5.32
C PRO A 893 -12.89 15.11 -6.56
N ARG A 894 -11.99 14.22 -6.99
CA ARG A 894 -11.17 14.47 -8.20
C ARG A 894 -12.00 14.53 -9.49
N ASN A 895 -13.13 13.82 -9.53
CA ASN A 895 -14.07 13.82 -10.66
C ASN A 895 -14.96 15.08 -10.71
N SER A 896 -15.14 15.80 -9.59
CA SER A 896 -15.97 17.02 -9.51
C SER A 896 -15.31 18.24 -10.19
N PRO A 897 -15.96 18.91 -11.16
CA PRO A 897 -15.45 20.14 -11.77
C PRO A 897 -15.27 21.29 -10.77
N ASN A 898 -16.12 21.36 -9.73
CA ASN A 898 -16.01 22.37 -8.68
C ASN A 898 -14.74 22.14 -7.84
N ALA A 899 -14.44 20.89 -7.51
CA ALA A 899 -13.22 20.53 -6.80
C ALA A 899 -11.98 20.86 -7.64
N ARG A 900 -11.97 20.52 -8.94
CA ARG A 900 -10.87 20.89 -9.86
C ARG A 900 -10.67 22.40 -9.99
N THR A 901 -11.76 23.17 -9.99
CA THR A 901 -11.70 24.64 -9.92
C THR A 901 -11.01 25.10 -8.64
N GLN A 902 -11.41 24.57 -7.49
CA GLN A 902 -10.76 24.89 -6.20
C GLN A 902 -9.27 24.48 -6.17
N LYS A 903 -8.92 23.32 -6.74
CA LYS A 903 -7.52 22.91 -6.91
C LYS A 903 -6.75 23.92 -7.76
N SER A 904 -7.31 24.36 -8.88
CA SER A 904 -6.71 25.37 -9.75
C SER A 904 -6.49 26.70 -9.04
N ASP A 905 -7.47 27.18 -8.29
CA ASP A 905 -7.38 28.50 -7.63
C ASP A 905 -6.39 28.49 -6.46
N PHE A 906 -6.16 27.31 -5.87
CA PHE A 906 -5.13 27.07 -4.88
C PHE A 906 -3.73 26.91 -5.50
N LEU A 907 -3.57 26.08 -6.55
CA LEU A 907 -2.29 25.75 -7.18
C LEU A 907 -1.83 26.83 -8.19
N GLN A 908 -1.54 28.01 -7.68
CA GLN A 908 -0.94 29.14 -8.42
C GLN A 908 -0.10 30.03 -7.49
N THR A 909 0.73 30.89 -8.09
CA THR A 909 1.47 31.93 -7.37
C THR A 909 0.50 32.84 -6.61
N GLY A 910 0.57 32.87 -5.28
CA GLY A 910 -0.39 33.62 -4.46
C GLY A 910 -1.80 32.99 -4.38
N GLY A 911 -1.97 31.74 -4.84
CA GLY A 911 -3.22 31.00 -4.75
C GLY A 911 -3.66 30.74 -3.31
N ALA A 912 -4.98 30.62 -3.14
CA ALA A 912 -5.70 30.58 -1.86
C ALA A 912 -6.90 29.62 -1.97
N VAL A 913 -7.44 29.20 -0.83
CA VAL A 913 -8.64 28.36 -0.78
C VAL A 913 -9.87 29.25 -1.07
N VAL A 914 -10.81 28.74 -1.87
CA VAL A 914 -12.02 29.45 -2.30
C VAL A 914 -13.26 28.59 -2.08
N ASP A 915 -14.37 29.24 -1.70
CA ASP A 915 -15.69 28.62 -1.64
C ASP A 915 -16.27 28.36 -3.04
N VAL A 916 -16.14 27.12 -3.52
CA VAL A 916 -16.80 26.60 -4.72
C VAL A 916 -18.16 25.96 -4.44
N CYS A 917 -18.64 26.07 -3.20
CA CYS A 917 -19.80 25.37 -2.64
C CYS A 917 -20.93 26.35 -2.27
N SER A 918 -20.74 27.66 -2.48
CA SER A 918 -21.73 28.73 -2.31
C SER A 918 -22.31 28.83 -0.88
N GLY A 919 -21.45 28.66 0.13
CA GLY A 919 -21.80 28.67 1.55
C GLY A 919 -22.57 27.44 2.03
N ALA A 920 -22.71 26.41 1.18
CA ALA A 920 -23.32 25.12 1.51
C ALA A 920 -22.22 24.04 1.71
N PRO A 921 -22.57 22.85 2.22
CA PRO A 921 -21.67 21.71 2.21
C PRO A 921 -21.24 21.36 0.78
N CYS A 922 -19.97 21.00 0.61
CA CYS A 922 -19.44 20.65 -0.70
C CYS A 922 -19.93 19.26 -1.12
N VAL A 923 -20.34 19.13 -2.39
CA VAL A 923 -20.92 17.90 -2.94
C VAL A 923 -20.21 17.51 -4.24
N ALA A 924 -20.05 16.20 -4.45
CA ALA A 924 -19.49 15.62 -5.67
C ALA A 924 -20.47 14.56 -6.22
N PRO A 925 -21.56 15.00 -6.90
CA PRO A 925 -22.69 14.14 -7.30
C PRO A 925 -22.47 13.32 -8.59
#